data_AF-A0A942W515-F1
#
_entry.id   AF-A0A942W515-F1
#
_cell.length_a   1.000
_cell.length_b   1.000
_cell.length_c   1.000
_cell.angle_alpha   90.00
_cell.angle_beta   90.00
_cell.angle_gamma   90.00
#
_symmetry.space_group_name_H-M   'P 1'
#
loop_
_entity.id
_entity.type
_entity.pdbx_description
1 polymer ?
#
loop_
_entity_poly.entity_id
_entity_poly.type
_entity_poly.pdbx_seq_one_letter_code
_entity_poly.pdbx_strand_id
1 'polypeptide(L)'
;MYPVIERFGKDAVIFDGGMGTLLQAHGLRGGALPELWNLERREVILGIQREYAAAGCDILSTNTFGANRLKLRKTGYTVGQVVGAACEIAREASAGRAAVALDIGPSGKLLEPCGDLSFDDAYALFQEMVVAGRDKADLVLIETMSDTYEVKAALLAVKENCDLPVVVTYTFDSTGKLLTGGSIEAAVALAESLGADAVGMNCSLGPEQMADFVPRLLAATHLPVCVTPNAGLPVAVNGETSYPVGPEAFLGWAQRFAGEGVALLGGCCGTTPAHMRCVSDALRGRPVPARSVPARTVVSSYTKTAEFGARPLLIGERINPTGKPRLKEAIRAGDFEYICREGIAQAESGADILDVNVGLPGIDEPAVMAQAIAALQSVTDTPLQIDTSNTEAMARALRLYNGKPLVNSVNGKAESLHTVLPLVKKYGAAVVALTLDEDGIPDTAAGRVRIAEKILRTAEAYGIRRCDIVVDTLAMTVSTGADNAKITLDAIGEIRRRFGVHTVLGVSNISFGLPRRELITSTFFAMAMQRGLSAGIVNPLSGELMKAYRAYCALTGLDDGCKAYIEAYANTAAAPDVPAGGAAQAAAPASEMTLHRAIVKGLREQAGSLTEAALKTTPPLEIINGALIPALDEVGKGFEKGTVFLPQLLMSADAAKEAFDRIKTELKSRGVEEKKKGRILLATVKGDIHDIGKNIVKVLLENYGFEVVDLGKDVPPEAVVQAAVEGNIRLVGLSALMTTTVVHMEETIRALRAAHDCKIMVGGAVLNAEYAASIGADFYSKDAMGSVRYAESVFAKEV
;
A
#
# COMPACT_ATOMS: atom_id res chain seq x y z
N MET A 1 27.06 18.35 16.87
CA MET A 1 26.04 17.34 17.22
C MET A 1 24.72 18.10 17.24
N TYR A 2 23.85 17.87 16.26
CA TYR A 2 22.62 18.66 16.09
C TYR A 2 21.47 18.02 16.90
N PRO A 3 20.98 18.65 17.97
CA PRO A 3 19.96 18.09 18.86
C PRO A 3 18.53 18.19 18.29
N VAL A 4 18.36 18.38 16.97
CA VAL A 4 17.03 18.62 16.39
C VAL A 4 16.09 17.43 16.57
N ILE A 5 16.63 16.20 16.55
CA ILE A 5 15.88 14.97 16.76
C ILE A 5 15.31 14.93 18.20
N GLU A 6 16.04 15.46 19.19
CA GLU A 6 15.57 15.49 20.58
C GLU A 6 14.36 16.43 20.78
N ARG A 7 14.12 17.34 19.83
CA ARG A 7 12.96 18.24 19.78
C ARG A 7 11.74 17.60 19.13
N PHE A 8 11.88 16.47 18.42
CA PHE A 8 10.77 15.83 17.73
C PHE A 8 9.63 15.51 18.71
N GLY A 9 8.43 15.99 18.40
CA GLY A 9 7.24 15.85 19.25
C GLY A 9 7.25 16.69 20.53
N LYS A 10 8.31 17.47 20.79
CA LYS A 10 8.39 18.39 21.94
C LYS A 10 8.21 19.84 21.52
N ASP A 11 9.00 20.28 20.54
CA ASP A 11 8.94 21.63 19.99
C ASP A 11 8.78 21.56 18.47
N ALA A 12 8.11 22.55 17.89
CA ALA A 12 7.97 22.66 16.46
C ALA A 12 9.36 22.76 15.79
N VAL A 13 9.57 21.89 14.82
CA VAL A 13 10.78 21.80 13.99
C VAL A 13 10.43 22.20 12.57
N ILE A 14 11.23 23.09 12.00
CA ILE A 14 10.96 23.67 10.68
C ILE A 14 11.87 23.06 9.62
N PHE A 15 11.30 22.30 8.68
CA PHE A 15 11.95 21.88 7.44
C PHE A 15 12.05 23.07 6.46
N ASP A 16 12.91 22.91 5.46
CA ASP A 16 12.97 23.83 4.33
C ASP A 16 11.75 23.69 3.39
N GLY A 17 11.78 24.49 2.33
CA GLY A 17 10.76 24.55 1.29
C GLY A 17 11.16 23.82 0.01
N GLY A 18 10.37 24.00 -1.04
CA GLY A 18 10.63 23.38 -2.34
C GLY A 18 11.94 23.84 -2.99
N MET A 19 12.69 22.88 -3.54
CA MET A 19 13.91 23.13 -4.32
C MET A 19 13.59 23.36 -5.80
N GLY A 20 12.75 22.51 -6.40
CA GLY A 20 12.54 22.46 -7.86
C GLY A 20 12.08 23.79 -8.48
N THR A 21 11.10 24.45 -7.89
CA THR A 21 10.58 25.74 -8.39
C THR A 21 11.61 26.86 -8.31
N LEU A 22 12.50 26.84 -7.31
CA LEU A 22 13.60 27.81 -7.22
C LEU A 22 14.67 27.54 -8.27
N LEU A 23 14.98 26.27 -8.57
CA LEU A 23 15.92 25.94 -9.63
C LEU A 23 15.39 26.36 -11.00
N GLN A 24 14.09 26.21 -11.27
CA GLN A 24 13.47 26.72 -12.50
C GLN A 24 13.65 28.24 -12.63
N ALA A 25 13.44 29.00 -11.54
CA ALA A 25 13.67 30.44 -11.53
C ALA A 25 15.15 30.81 -11.77
N HIS A 26 16.08 29.92 -11.43
CA HIS A 26 17.51 30.05 -11.74
C HIS A 26 17.91 29.48 -13.11
N GLY A 27 16.93 29.15 -13.96
CA GLY A 27 17.16 28.73 -15.34
C GLY A 27 17.31 27.21 -15.55
N LEU A 28 16.92 26.38 -14.58
CA LEU A 28 16.80 24.93 -14.79
C LEU A 28 15.73 24.68 -15.85
N ARG A 29 16.16 24.19 -17.01
CA ARG A 29 15.26 23.83 -18.11
C ARG A 29 14.41 22.64 -17.72
N GLY A 30 13.19 22.59 -18.24
CA GLY A 30 12.35 21.40 -18.12
C GLY A 30 13.11 20.16 -18.59
N GLY A 31 12.99 19.08 -17.82
CA GLY A 31 13.68 17.83 -18.09
C GLY A 31 15.12 17.67 -17.67
N ALA A 32 15.77 18.74 -17.23
CA ALA A 32 17.06 18.59 -16.57
C ALA A 32 16.87 17.90 -15.21
N LEU A 33 17.85 17.08 -14.81
CA LEU A 33 17.89 16.45 -13.49
C LEU A 33 18.41 17.47 -12.47
N PRO A 34 17.59 17.93 -11.50
CA PRO A 34 18.01 18.88 -10.48
C PRO A 34 19.27 18.45 -9.72
N GLU A 35 19.44 17.15 -9.52
CA GLU A 35 20.51 16.59 -8.69
C GLU A 35 21.89 16.74 -9.35
N LEU A 36 21.97 16.88 -10.68
CA LEU A 36 23.25 17.13 -11.36
C LEU A 36 23.83 18.52 -11.06
N TRP A 37 22.98 19.47 -10.66
CA TRP A 37 23.44 20.81 -10.30
C TRP A 37 24.28 20.84 -9.03
N ASN A 38 24.26 19.77 -8.22
CA ASN A 38 25.22 19.58 -7.13
C ASN A 38 26.67 19.60 -7.63
N LEU A 39 26.91 19.16 -8.88
CA LEU A 39 28.23 19.09 -9.51
C LEU A 39 28.43 20.24 -10.50
N GLU A 40 27.42 20.54 -11.32
CA GLU A 40 27.56 21.44 -12.48
C GLU A 40 27.27 22.91 -12.17
N ARG A 41 26.51 23.17 -11.10
CA ARG A 41 25.99 24.50 -10.70
C ARG A 41 25.97 24.64 -9.17
N ARG A 42 26.99 24.11 -8.52
CA ARG A 42 27.14 24.03 -7.05
C ARG A 42 26.72 25.32 -6.32
N GLU A 43 27.19 26.47 -6.79
CA GLU A 43 26.95 27.77 -6.14
C GLU A 43 25.47 28.16 -6.09
N VAL A 44 24.66 27.69 -7.05
CA VAL A 44 23.20 27.92 -7.05
C VAL A 44 22.54 27.12 -5.93
N ILE A 45 22.87 25.82 -5.81
CA ILE A 45 22.32 24.96 -4.75
C ILE A 45 22.75 25.49 -3.37
N LEU A 46 24.03 25.85 -3.23
CA LEU A 46 24.57 26.43 -2.01
C LEU A 46 23.88 27.75 -1.64
N GLY A 47 23.63 28.62 -2.61
CA GLY A 47 22.90 29.88 -2.42
C GLY A 47 21.50 29.65 -1.86
N ILE A 48 20.71 28.80 -2.53
CA ILE A 48 19.34 28.48 -2.13
C ILE A 48 19.31 27.86 -0.72
N GLN A 49 20.16 26.89 -0.43
CA GLN A 49 20.20 26.28 0.90
C GLN A 49 20.66 27.25 2.00
N ARG A 50 21.57 28.20 1.68
CA ARG A 50 21.94 29.29 2.60
C ARG A 50 20.76 30.21 2.88
N GLU A 51 19.92 30.49 1.88
CA GLU A 51 18.70 31.27 2.05
C GLU A 51 17.70 30.57 2.98
N TYR A 52 17.48 29.26 2.82
CA TYR A 52 16.65 28.48 3.74
C TYR A 52 17.24 28.43 5.17
N ALA A 53 18.55 28.21 5.31
CA ALA A 53 19.20 28.29 6.62
C ALA A 53 19.07 29.68 7.26
N ALA A 54 19.16 30.75 6.47
CA ALA A 54 18.96 32.13 6.91
C ALA A 54 17.48 32.49 7.16
N ALA A 55 16.54 31.74 6.58
CA ALA A 55 15.12 31.81 6.89
C ALA A 55 14.77 31.13 8.21
N GLY A 56 15.74 30.46 8.85
CA GLY A 56 15.56 29.86 10.17
C GLY A 56 15.05 28.42 10.13
N CYS A 57 15.17 27.72 9.00
CA CYS A 57 14.89 26.28 8.94
C CYS A 57 15.84 25.51 9.88
N ASP A 58 15.29 24.56 10.62
CA ASP A 58 16.03 23.66 11.51
C ASP A 58 16.61 22.47 10.75
N ILE A 59 16.01 22.09 9.62
CA ILE A 59 16.44 20.98 8.76
C ILE A 59 16.52 21.47 7.31
N LEU A 60 17.61 21.12 6.62
CA LEU A 60 17.79 21.29 5.18
C LEU A 60 17.77 19.93 4.50
N SER A 61 16.92 19.77 3.50
CA SER A 61 16.91 18.60 2.62
C SER A 61 18.05 18.70 1.60
N THR A 62 18.78 17.60 1.40
CA THR A 62 19.78 17.53 0.32
C THR A 62 19.08 17.54 -1.03
N ASN A 63 19.70 18.12 -2.05
CA ASN A 63 19.17 18.06 -3.42
C ASN A 63 19.42 16.67 -4.04
N THR A 64 18.74 15.64 -3.51
CA THR A 64 18.94 14.22 -3.83
C THR A 64 17.66 13.44 -4.07
N PHE A 65 16.49 14.10 -4.09
CA PHE A 65 15.17 13.52 -4.34
C PHE A 65 15.18 12.38 -5.37
N GLY A 66 15.74 12.61 -6.56
CA GLY A 66 15.86 11.64 -7.64
C GLY A 66 17.24 11.03 -7.85
N ALA A 67 18.19 11.16 -6.92
CA ALA A 67 19.60 10.77 -7.12
C ALA A 67 19.86 9.25 -7.09
N ASN A 68 18.95 8.44 -7.64
CA ASN A 68 19.08 6.98 -7.71
C ASN A 68 19.70 6.53 -9.05
N ARG A 69 20.20 5.29 -9.07
CA ARG A 69 20.88 4.70 -10.23
C ARG A 69 20.03 4.65 -11.50
N LEU A 70 18.70 4.53 -11.40
CA LEU A 70 17.83 4.51 -12.58
C LEU A 70 17.83 5.87 -13.29
N LYS A 71 17.78 6.97 -12.54
CA LYS A 71 17.82 8.34 -13.09
C LYS A 71 19.22 8.73 -13.58
N LEU A 72 20.27 8.32 -12.86
CA LEU A 72 21.64 8.75 -13.15
C LEU A 72 22.36 7.95 -14.26
N ARG A 73 21.83 6.80 -14.69
CA ARG A 73 22.52 5.86 -15.62
C ARG A 73 23.10 6.49 -16.89
N LYS A 74 22.46 7.53 -17.44
CA LYS A 74 22.86 8.18 -18.70
C LYS A 74 23.63 9.49 -18.52
N THR A 75 23.93 9.86 -17.28
CA THR A 75 24.52 11.17 -16.95
C THR A 75 26.04 11.16 -16.90
N GLY A 76 26.65 9.98 -16.78
CA GLY A 76 28.09 9.83 -16.56
C GLY A 76 28.53 9.97 -15.09
N TYR A 77 27.60 10.30 -14.18
CA TYR A 77 27.86 10.39 -12.75
C TYR A 77 27.28 9.20 -11.98
N THR A 78 27.96 8.84 -10.89
CA THR A 78 27.51 7.81 -9.94
C THR A 78 26.61 8.41 -8.85
N VAL A 79 25.79 7.57 -8.20
CA VAL A 79 24.99 7.96 -7.03
C VAL A 79 25.90 8.56 -5.95
N GLY A 80 27.03 7.92 -5.67
CA GLY A 80 28.00 8.39 -4.67
C GLY A 80 28.54 9.80 -4.93
N GLN A 81 28.82 10.16 -6.19
CA GLN A 81 29.28 11.50 -6.54
C GLN A 81 28.19 12.54 -6.33
N VAL A 82 26.97 12.28 -6.81
CA VAL A 82 25.85 13.22 -6.75
C VAL A 82 25.38 13.42 -5.31
N VAL A 83 25.10 12.33 -4.59
CA VAL A 83 24.67 12.37 -3.19
C VAL A 83 25.77 12.96 -2.31
N GLY A 84 27.02 12.54 -2.53
CA GLY A 84 28.17 13.04 -1.76
C GLY A 84 28.33 14.56 -1.86
N ALA A 85 28.22 15.11 -3.07
CA ALA A 85 28.29 16.55 -3.30
C ALA A 85 27.10 17.29 -2.69
N ALA A 86 25.89 16.74 -2.80
CA ALA A 86 24.68 17.33 -2.22
C ALA A 86 24.78 17.47 -0.68
N CYS A 87 25.24 16.42 0.00
CA CYS A 87 25.44 16.45 1.45
C CYS A 87 26.51 17.48 1.87
N GLU A 88 27.59 17.62 1.10
CA GLU A 88 28.64 18.62 1.36
C GLU A 88 28.11 20.05 1.22
N ILE A 89 27.31 20.31 0.18
CA ILE A 89 26.67 21.61 -0.04
C ILE A 89 25.72 21.93 1.12
N ALA A 90 24.86 20.99 1.51
CA ALA A 90 23.92 21.18 2.62
C ALA A 90 24.63 21.40 3.95
N ARG A 91 25.71 20.66 4.21
CA ARG A 91 26.53 20.84 5.40
C ARG A 91 27.16 22.23 5.44
N GLU A 92 27.73 22.69 4.32
CA GLU A 92 28.29 24.04 4.22
C GLU A 92 27.20 25.11 4.40
N ALA A 93 26.07 24.98 3.71
CA ALA A 93 24.95 25.91 3.77
C ALA A 93 24.38 26.04 5.19
N SER A 94 24.29 24.91 5.91
CA SER A 94 23.80 24.87 7.28
C SER A 94 24.62 25.75 8.22
N ALA A 95 25.94 25.86 7.99
CA ALA A 95 26.89 26.60 8.83
C ALA A 95 26.70 26.37 10.35
N GLY A 96 26.42 25.13 10.78
CA GLY A 96 26.19 24.85 12.20
C GLY A 96 24.77 25.12 12.71
N ARG A 97 23.85 25.64 11.89
CA ARG A 97 22.54 26.17 12.33
C ARG A 97 21.35 25.25 12.04
N ALA A 98 21.48 24.37 11.06
CA ALA A 98 20.46 23.41 10.65
C ALA A 98 21.05 21.99 10.53
N ALA A 99 20.24 20.98 10.78
CA ALA A 99 20.58 19.60 10.47
C ALA A 99 20.43 19.33 8.96
N VAL A 100 21.17 18.35 8.45
CA VAL A 100 21.12 17.92 7.06
C VAL A 100 20.34 16.61 6.96
N ALA A 101 19.24 16.62 6.20
CA ALA A 101 18.49 15.41 5.89
C ALA A 101 18.91 14.86 4.53
N LEU A 102 19.34 13.59 4.50
CA LEU A 102 19.49 12.86 3.25
C LEU A 102 18.09 12.63 2.67
N ASP A 103 17.79 13.36 1.61
CA ASP A 103 16.50 13.28 0.92
C ASP A 103 16.46 12.12 -0.08
N ILE A 104 15.47 11.26 0.06
CA ILE A 104 15.20 10.08 -0.76
C ILE A 104 13.75 10.14 -1.24
N GLY A 105 13.56 10.48 -2.51
CA GLY A 105 12.27 10.41 -3.19
C GLY A 105 11.99 9.01 -3.77
N PRO A 106 10.82 8.84 -4.43
CA PRO A 106 10.46 7.59 -5.09
C PRO A 106 11.41 7.25 -6.25
N SER A 107 11.55 5.96 -6.54
CA SER A 107 12.38 5.42 -7.63
C SER A 107 11.91 5.87 -9.01
N GLY A 108 10.61 6.20 -9.14
CA GLY A 108 9.94 6.49 -10.40
C GLY A 108 9.46 5.24 -11.15
N LYS A 109 9.48 4.08 -10.50
CA LYS A 109 8.98 2.80 -11.01
C LYS A 109 7.96 2.20 -10.06
N LEU A 110 6.99 1.48 -10.62
CA LEU A 110 6.13 0.60 -9.81
C LEU A 110 6.88 -0.69 -9.48
N LEU A 111 6.71 -1.17 -8.25
CA LEU A 111 7.23 -2.46 -7.85
C LEU A 111 6.36 -3.60 -8.40
N GLU A 112 6.95 -4.76 -8.60
CA GLU A 112 6.22 -6.00 -8.91
C GLU A 112 5.17 -6.32 -7.83
N PRO A 113 3.98 -6.81 -8.20
CA PRO A 113 3.55 -7.18 -9.56
C PRO A 113 2.95 -6.03 -10.38
N CYS A 114 2.87 -4.80 -9.83
CA CYS A 114 2.26 -3.66 -10.53
C CYS A 114 3.17 -3.02 -11.58
N GLY A 115 4.48 -3.26 -11.49
CA GLY A 115 5.49 -2.80 -12.44
C GLY A 115 6.61 -3.80 -12.63
N ASP A 116 7.75 -3.31 -13.12
CA ASP A 116 8.90 -4.11 -13.55
C ASP A 116 10.09 -4.08 -12.58
N LEU A 117 9.95 -3.39 -11.44
CA LEU A 117 11.01 -3.31 -10.44
C LEU A 117 10.77 -4.32 -9.31
N SER A 118 11.69 -5.27 -9.15
CA SER A 118 11.61 -6.22 -8.03
C SER A 118 11.82 -5.49 -6.69
N PHE A 119 11.28 -6.07 -5.60
CA PHE A 119 11.49 -5.51 -4.26
C PHE A 119 12.96 -5.42 -3.86
N ASP A 120 13.74 -6.48 -4.18
CA ASP A 120 15.15 -6.54 -3.83
C ASP A 120 15.97 -5.52 -4.66
N ASP A 121 15.60 -5.26 -5.92
CA ASP A 121 16.20 -4.18 -6.72
C ASP A 121 15.83 -2.80 -6.19
N ALA A 122 14.56 -2.57 -5.81
CA ALA A 122 14.14 -1.32 -5.18
C ALA A 122 14.93 -1.06 -3.88
N TYR A 123 15.07 -2.08 -3.02
CA TYR A 123 15.91 -2.02 -1.82
C TYR A 123 17.35 -1.67 -2.18
N ALA A 124 17.95 -2.32 -3.19
CA ALA A 124 19.34 -2.06 -3.59
C ALA A 124 19.54 -0.64 -4.12
N LEU A 125 18.55 -0.07 -4.83
CA LEU A 125 18.57 1.32 -5.29
C LEU A 125 18.62 2.31 -4.11
N PHE A 126 17.75 2.12 -3.12
CA PHE A 126 17.74 2.98 -1.93
C PHE A 126 18.98 2.77 -1.05
N GLN A 127 19.45 1.52 -0.93
CA GLN A 127 20.69 1.20 -0.20
C GLN A 127 21.88 1.98 -0.77
N GLU A 128 22.00 2.08 -2.09
CA GLU A 128 23.08 2.84 -2.73
C GLU A 128 23.07 4.32 -2.32
N MET A 129 21.89 4.95 -2.24
CA MET A 129 21.74 6.33 -1.77
C MET A 129 22.06 6.47 -0.28
N VAL A 130 21.56 5.56 0.56
CA VAL A 130 21.81 5.55 2.01
C VAL A 130 23.30 5.41 2.29
N VAL A 131 23.98 4.44 1.69
CA VAL A 131 25.42 4.23 1.87
C VAL A 131 26.22 5.46 1.42
N ALA A 132 25.80 6.13 0.36
CA ALA A 132 26.46 7.34 -0.13
C ALA A 132 26.33 8.55 0.82
N GLY A 133 25.22 8.66 1.55
CA GLY A 133 24.91 9.83 2.39
C GLY A 133 25.03 9.63 3.91
N ARG A 134 25.01 8.38 4.42
CA ARG A 134 24.86 8.08 5.86
C ARG A 134 25.91 8.72 6.77
N ASP A 135 27.13 8.90 6.29
CA ASP A 135 28.23 9.46 7.08
C ASP A 135 28.30 11.00 6.99
N LYS A 136 27.43 11.61 6.17
CA LYS A 136 27.41 13.06 5.91
C LYS A 136 26.09 13.74 6.32
N ALA A 137 25.01 12.99 6.43
CA ALA A 137 23.70 13.46 6.89
C ALA A 137 23.51 13.29 8.41
N ASP A 138 22.54 14.00 8.98
CA ASP A 138 22.14 13.89 10.39
C ASP A 138 20.84 13.08 10.57
N LEU A 139 20.01 12.99 9.52
CA LEU A 139 18.82 12.16 9.44
C LEU A 139 18.54 11.75 7.99
N VAL A 140 17.58 10.86 7.77
CA VAL A 140 17.06 10.51 6.45
C VAL A 140 15.62 11.00 6.32
N LEU A 141 15.30 11.63 5.19
CA LEU A 141 13.95 11.96 4.78
C LEU A 141 13.58 11.04 3.61
N ILE A 142 12.63 10.14 3.84
CA ILE A 142 12.00 9.36 2.77
C ILE A 142 10.71 10.10 2.41
N GLU A 143 10.67 10.83 1.30
CA GLU A 143 9.54 11.71 0.99
C GLU A 143 8.80 11.39 -0.32
N THR A 144 7.58 11.93 -0.42
CA THR A 144 6.73 11.86 -1.62
C THR A 144 6.45 10.43 -2.07
N MET A 145 6.40 9.49 -1.12
CA MET A 145 6.18 8.09 -1.44
C MET A 145 4.70 7.84 -1.72
N SER A 146 4.42 7.32 -2.92
CA SER A 146 3.05 7.02 -3.39
C SER A 146 2.68 5.54 -3.26
N ASP A 147 3.57 4.71 -2.71
CA ASP A 147 3.37 3.29 -2.51
C ASP A 147 4.02 2.82 -1.19
N THR A 148 3.30 2.09 -0.36
CA THR A 148 3.83 1.55 0.89
C THR A 148 4.91 0.49 0.66
N TYR A 149 4.88 -0.23 -0.47
CA TYR A 149 5.89 -1.26 -0.72
C TYR A 149 7.27 -0.65 -0.99
N GLU A 150 7.27 0.47 -1.71
CA GLU A 150 8.46 1.27 -1.95
C GLU A 150 9.00 1.89 -0.65
N VAL A 151 8.11 2.41 0.22
CA VAL A 151 8.51 2.84 1.58
C VAL A 151 9.16 1.70 2.35
N LYS A 152 8.60 0.50 2.29
CA LYS A 152 9.17 -0.66 2.98
C LYS A 152 10.58 -0.96 2.48
N ALA A 153 10.80 -0.95 1.17
CA ALA A 153 12.13 -1.14 0.59
C ALA A 153 13.12 -0.05 1.05
N ALA A 154 12.72 1.23 0.99
CA ALA A 154 13.54 2.36 1.39
C ALA A 154 13.85 2.36 2.89
N LEU A 155 12.86 2.14 3.74
CA LEU A 155 13.02 2.16 5.19
C LEU A 155 13.85 0.96 5.68
N LEU A 156 13.68 -0.22 5.10
CA LEU A 156 14.60 -1.34 5.36
C LEU A 156 16.01 -1.00 4.89
N ALA A 157 16.19 -0.38 3.71
CA ALA A 157 17.51 0.05 3.25
C ALA A 157 18.17 1.03 4.21
N VAL A 158 17.41 1.92 4.85
CA VAL A 158 17.95 2.79 5.91
C VAL A 158 18.31 1.97 7.16
N LYS A 159 17.34 1.27 7.75
CA LYS A 159 17.51 0.57 9.04
C LYS A 159 18.53 -0.59 8.99
N GLU A 160 18.79 -1.17 7.82
CA GLU A 160 19.81 -2.22 7.65
C GLU A 160 21.22 -1.65 7.37
N ASN A 161 21.37 -0.35 7.08
CA ASN A 161 22.65 0.23 6.64
C ASN A 161 23.10 1.46 7.43
N CYS A 162 22.28 2.06 8.29
CA CYS A 162 22.67 3.06 9.27
C CYS A 162 21.66 3.21 10.42
N ASP A 163 22.08 3.92 11.48
CA ASP A 163 21.25 4.20 12.66
C ASP A 163 20.67 5.63 12.65
N LEU A 164 20.68 6.30 11.49
CA LEU A 164 20.14 7.66 11.39
C LEU A 164 18.62 7.65 11.63
N PRO A 165 18.08 8.67 12.33
CA PRO A 165 16.64 8.84 12.44
C PRO A 165 16.00 9.03 11.07
N VAL A 166 14.77 8.52 10.91
CA VAL A 166 14.07 8.52 9.63
C VAL A 166 12.73 9.20 9.75
N VAL A 167 12.53 10.23 8.92
CA VAL A 167 11.22 10.84 8.68
C VAL A 167 10.66 10.23 7.40
N VAL A 168 9.44 9.69 7.46
CA VAL A 168 8.76 9.13 6.28
C VAL A 168 7.54 9.98 5.94
N THR A 169 7.49 10.55 4.74
CA THR A 169 6.31 11.26 4.26
C THR A 169 5.73 10.61 3.01
N TYR A 170 4.41 10.59 2.99
CA TYR A 170 3.60 10.04 1.93
C TYR A 170 2.96 11.15 1.10
N THR A 171 2.68 10.87 -0.17
CA THR A 171 1.87 11.76 -1.01
C THR A 171 0.49 11.14 -1.23
N PHE A 172 -0.54 11.77 -0.66
CA PHE A 172 -1.92 11.32 -0.77
C PHE A 172 -2.68 12.14 -1.80
N ASP A 173 -3.62 11.50 -2.50
CA ASP A 173 -4.56 12.20 -3.37
C ASP A 173 -5.64 12.94 -2.58
N SER A 174 -6.57 13.59 -3.29
CA SER A 174 -7.70 14.32 -2.70
C SER A 174 -8.68 13.45 -1.90
N THR A 175 -8.52 12.13 -1.89
CA THR A 175 -9.33 11.18 -1.11
C THR A 175 -8.59 10.64 0.12
N GLY A 176 -7.34 11.06 0.32
CA GLY A 176 -6.48 10.56 1.40
C GLY A 176 -5.97 9.15 1.10
N LYS A 177 -5.75 8.82 -0.18
CA LYS A 177 -5.25 7.52 -0.64
C LYS A 177 -3.92 7.66 -1.38
N LEU A 178 -3.07 6.66 -1.23
CA LEU A 178 -1.88 6.48 -2.06
C LEU A 178 -2.26 6.01 -3.47
N LEU A 179 -1.32 6.08 -4.42
CA LEU A 179 -1.52 5.62 -5.79
C LEU A 179 -1.95 4.14 -5.84
N THR A 180 -1.43 3.31 -4.94
CA THR A 180 -1.75 1.89 -4.81
C THR A 180 -2.98 1.60 -3.93
N GLY A 181 -3.69 2.63 -3.45
CA GLY A 181 -4.90 2.51 -2.63
C GLY A 181 -4.68 2.52 -1.12
N GLY A 182 -3.44 2.71 -0.69
CA GLY A 182 -3.07 2.81 0.72
C GLY A 182 -3.82 3.91 1.46
N SER A 183 -4.53 3.54 2.52
CA SER A 183 -5.08 4.52 3.47
C SER A 183 -3.97 5.17 4.31
N ILE A 184 -4.25 6.36 4.85
CA ILE A 184 -3.40 7.03 5.83
C ILE A 184 -3.04 6.07 6.97
N GLU A 185 -4.04 5.35 7.49
CA GLU A 185 -3.90 4.44 8.63
C GLU A 185 -2.98 3.25 8.29
N ALA A 186 -3.11 2.65 7.09
CA ALA A 186 -2.27 1.54 6.66
C ALA A 186 -0.82 1.97 6.38
N ALA A 187 -0.65 3.14 5.74
CA ALA A 187 0.66 3.72 5.46
C ALA A 187 1.43 4.01 6.76
N VAL A 188 0.76 4.68 7.70
CA VAL A 188 1.30 5.00 9.01
C VAL A 188 1.62 3.74 9.82
N ALA A 189 0.74 2.73 9.82
CA ALA A 189 0.98 1.47 10.52
C ALA A 189 2.25 0.76 10.04
N LEU A 190 2.54 0.81 8.73
CA LEU A 190 3.74 0.22 8.13
C LEU A 190 5.01 0.99 8.51
N ALA A 191 5.02 2.32 8.36
CA ALA A 191 6.20 3.12 8.69
C ALA A 191 6.51 3.10 10.20
N GLU A 192 5.48 3.21 11.04
CA GLU A 192 5.63 3.14 12.49
C GLU A 192 6.19 1.78 12.92
N SER A 193 5.69 0.68 12.37
CA SER A 193 6.14 -0.66 12.79
C SER A 193 7.57 -0.98 12.36
N LEU A 194 8.00 -0.47 11.21
CA LEU A 194 9.38 -0.59 10.71
C LEU A 194 10.37 0.38 11.40
N GLY A 195 9.89 1.20 12.33
CA GLY A 195 10.73 2.04 13.18
C GLY A 195 11.04 3.41 12.61
N ALA A 196 10.13 4.01 11.82
CA ALA A 196 10.22 5.44 11.52
C ALA A 196 10.20 6.27 12.82
N ASP A 197 10.92 7.39 12.81
CA ASP A 197 11.06 8.29 13.95
C ASP A 197 10.06 9.46 13.89
N ALA A 198 9.58 9.77 12.68
CA ALA A 198 8.42 10.62 12.41
C ALA A 198 7.74 10.17 11.11
N VAL A 199 6.44 10.43 11.00
CA VAL A 199 5.67 10.11 9.79
C VAL A 199 4.79 11.26 9.36
N GLY A 200 4.45 11.36 8.08
CA GLY A 200 3.36 12.24 7.69
C GLY A 200 3.15 12.39 6.20
N MET A 201 2.86 13.60 5.74
CA MET A 201 2.47 13.85 4.36
C MET A 201 3.11 15.08 3.76
N ASN A 202 3.41 15.00 2.47
CA ASN A 202 3.99 16.10 1.70
C ASN A 202 3.48 16.07 0.25
N CYS A 203 3.64 17.21 -0.45
CA CYS A 203 3.30 17.34 -1.87
C CYS A 203 1.83 17.02 -2.21
N SER A 204 1.51 16.92 -3.50
CA SER A 204 0.18 16.73 -4.14
C SER A 204 -0.90 17.79 -3.85
N LEU A 205 -1.00 18.27 -2.62
CA LEU A 205 -2.07 19.09 -2.09
C LEU A 205 -1.54 20.38 -1.48
N GLY A 206 -2.38 21.41 -1.49
CA GLY A 206 -2.15 22.63 -0.72
C GLY A 206 -2.53 22.43 0.76
N PRO A 207 -2.22 23.42 1.62
CA PRO A 207 -2.53 23.32 3.05
C PRO A 207 -4.04 23.22 3.32
N GLU A 208 -4.88 23.88 2.52
CA GLU A 208 -6.33 23.79 2.68
C GLU A 208 -6.85 22.35 2.55
N GLN A 209 -6.43 21.64 1.49
CA GLN A 209 -6.85 20.26 1.26
C GLN A 209 -6.24 19.29 2.28
N MET A 210 -4.99 19.53 2.71
CA MET A 210 -4.35 18.69 3.73
C MET A 210 -5.03 18.82 5.11
N ALA A 211 -5.69 19.95 5.40
CA ALA A 211 -6.35 20.17 6.69
C ALA A 211 -7.44 19.14 7.02
N ASP A 212 -8.04 18.51 6.01
CA ASP A 212 -9.03 17.45 6.19
C ASP A 212 -8.40 16.11 6.64
N PHE A 213 -7.09 15.94 6.39
CA PHE A 213 -6.36 14.70 6.66
C PHE A 213 -5.47 14.76 7.90
N VAL A 214 -5.03 15.95 8.32
CA VAL A 214 -4.18 16.14 9.51
C VAL A 214 -4.78 15.49 10.77
N PRO A 215 -6.07 15.66 11.11
CA PRO A 215 -6.65 15.01 12.29
C PRO A 215 -6.59 13.48 12.23
N ARG A 216 -6.80 12.89 11.04
CA ARG A 216 -6.72 11.44 10.84
C ARG A 216 -5.29 10.94 11.03
N LEU A 217 -4.31 11.65 10.47
CA LEU A 217 -2.90 11.33 10.62
C LEU A 217 -2.46 11.40 12.10
N LEU A 218 -2.87 12.45 12.83
CA LEU A 218 -2.56 12.62 14.25
C LEU A 218 -3.19 11.55 15.13
N ALA A 219 -4.38 11.05 14.77
CA ALA A 219 -5.02 9.93 15.47
C ALA A 219 -4.39 8.57 15.13
N ALA A 220 -3.80 8.44 13.92
CA ALA A 220 -3.24 7.20 13.42
C ALA A 220 -1.88 6.83 14.03
N THR A 221 -1.17 7.74 14.70
CA THR A 221 0.15 7.43 15.28
C THR A 221 0.48 8.25 16.53
N HIS A 222 1.24 7.62 17.41
CA HIS A 222 1.90 8.28 18.53
C HIS A 222 3.21 8.99 18.14
N LEU A 223 3.77 8.69 16.97
CA LEU A 223 4.99 9.31 16.46
C LEU A 223 4.77 10.79 16.14
N PRO A 224 5.81 11.64 16.22
CA PRO A 224 5.79 12.99 15.69
C PRO A 224 5.28 13.03 14.24
N VAL A 225 4.38 13.98 13.97
CA VAL A 225 3.76 14.14 12.65
C VAL A 225 4.43 15.25 11.85
N CYS A 226 4.75 14.96 10.58
CA CYS A 226 5.34 15.89 9.61
C CYS A 226 4.34 16.30 8.53
N VAL A 227 4.20 17.60 8.28
CA VAL A 227 3.31 18.13 7.21
C VAL A 227 4.03 19.22 6.43
N THR A 228 4.29 18.97 5.13
CA THR A 228 4.97 19.89 4.21
C THR A 228 4.16 20.07 2.91
N PRO A 229 3.12 20.93 2.94
CA PRO A 229 2.21 21.12 1.81
C PRO A 229 2.85 21.92 0.67
N ASN A 230 2.26 21.83 -0.53
CA ASN A 230 2.55 22.78 -1.60
C ASN A 230 2.04 24.18 -1.25
N ALA A 231 2.53 25.22 -1.91
CA ALA A 231 1.99 26.59 -1.81
C ALA A 231 0.65 26.75 -2.57
N GLY A 232 -0.29 25.83 -2.31
CA GLY A 232 -1.54 25.68 -3.06
C GLY A 232 -1.44 24.65 -4.18
N LEU A 233 -2.54 24.48 -4.91
CA LEU A 233 -2.54 23.67 -6.14
C LEU A 233 -1.90 24.47 -7.28
N PRO A 234 -1.17 23.81 -8.20
CA PRO A 234 -0.53 24.49 -9.31
C PRO A 234 -1.55 25.08 -10.28
N VAL A 235 -1.29 26.31 -10.73
CA VAL A 235 -2.09 27.03 -11.74
C VAL A 235 -1.20 27.53 -12.87
N ALA A 236 -1.74 27.64 -14.08
CA ALA A 236 -1.01 28.22 -15.22
C ALA A 236 -1.18 29.74 -15.21
N VAL A 237 -0.08 30.49 -15.15
CA VAL A 237 -0.09 31.95 -15.29
C VAL A 237 0.94 32.32 -16.35
N ASN A 238 0.50 32.88 -17.48
CA ASN A 238 1.36 33.26 -18.61
C ASN A 238 2.25 32.12 -19.18
N GLY A 239 1.78 30.87 -19.15
CA GLY A 239 2.55 29.71 -19.62
C GLY A 239 3.56 29.16 -18.60
N GLU A 240 3.60 29.71 -17.38
CA GLU A 240 4.43 29.23 -16.28
C GLU A 240 3.56 28.61 -15.18
N THR A 241 4.09 27.57 -14.51
CA THR A 241 3.44 26.99 -13.34
C THR A 241 3.63 27.90 -12.12
N SER A 242 2.52 28.41 -11.60
CA SER A 242 2.47 29.27 -10.42
C SER A 242 1.72 28.60 -9.27
N TYR A 243 2.06 29.00 -8.04
CA TYR A 243 1.46 28.51 -6.80
C TYR A 243 0.85 29.69 -6.05
N PRO A 244 -0.48 29.70 -5.81
CA PRO A 244 -1.20 30.91 -5.45
C PRO A 244 -1.09 31.30 -3.96
N VAL A 245 -0.69 30.38 -3.08
CA VAL A 245 -0.65 30.64 -1.64
C VAL A 245 0.66 31.33 -1.27
N GLY A 246 0.59 32.63 -0.94
CA GLY A 246 1.75 33.40 -0.50
C GLY A 246 2.14 33.15 0.97
N PRO A 247 3.26 33.75 1.45
CA PRO A 247 3.84 33.50 2.77
C PRO A 247 2.89 33.69 3.96
N GLU A 248 2.09 34.76 3.96
CA GLU A 248 1.18 35.07 5.08
C GLU A 248 0.04 34.06 5.18
N ALA A 249 -0.60 33.72 4.05
CA ALA A 249 -1.65 32.72 4.01
C ALA A 249 -1.11 31.33 4.41
N PHE A 250 0.10 30.97 3.93
CA PHE A 250 0.76 29.73 4.29
C PHE A 250 1.04 29.64 5.79
N LEU A 251 1.51 30.73 6.40
CA LEU A 251 1.74 30.81 7.84
C LEU A 251 0.46 30.54 8.65
N GLY A 252 -0.69 31.11 8.24
CA GLY A 252 -1.96 30.87 8.91
C GLY A 252 -2.32 29.38 9.01
N TRP A 253 -2.06 28.63 7.94
CA TRP A 253 -2.24 27.17 7.93
C TRP A 253 -1.21 26.44 8.79
N ALA A 254 0.07 26.81 8.69
CA ALA A 254 1.13 26.22 9.51
C ALA A 254 0.86 26.40 11.02
N GLN A 255 0.33 27.57 11.43
CA GLN A 255 -0.08 27.82 12.81
C GLN A 255 -1.23 26.92 13.25
N ARG A 256 -2.22 26.71 12.37
CA ARG A 256 -3.31 25.77 12.64
C ARG A 256 -2.78 24.35 12.85
N PHE A 257 -1.95 23.85 11.93
CA PHE A 257 -1.38 22.50 12.04
C PHE A 257 -0.52 22.32 13.29
N ALA A 258 0.32 23.31 13.62
CA ALA A 258 1.07 23.30 14.86
C ALA A 258 0.14 23.25 16.10
N GLY A 259 -0.96 24.01 16.08
CA GLY A 259 -1.97 24.00 17.13
C GLY A 259 -2.76 22.68 17.25
N GLU A 260 -2.88 21.92 16.17
CA GLU A 260 -3.48 20.58 16.16
C GLU A 260 -2.51 19.49 16.69
N GLY A 261 -1.21 19.78 16.74
CA GLY A 261 -0.19 18.84 17.25
C GLY A 261 0.79 18.31 16.18
N VAL A 262 0.82 18.92 15.00
CA VAL A 262 1.89 18.67 14.01
C VAL A 262 3.21 19.19 14.56
N ALA A 263 4.23 18.33 14.55
CA ALA A 263 5.50 18.61 15.20
C ALA A 263 6.59 19.06 14.22
N LEU A 264 6.55 18.57 12.97
CA LEU A 264 7.49 18.94 11.92
C LEU A 264 6.71 19.65 10.81
N LEU A 265 7.08 20.89 10.51
CA LEU A 265 6.39 21.76 9.55
C LEU A 265 7.39 22.24 8.50
N GLY A 266 6.96 22.41 7.27
CA GLY A 266 7.81 22.96 6.21
C GLY A 266 7.01 23.20 4.94
N GLY A 267 7.66 23.17 3.79
CA GLY A 267 7.01 23.40 2.51
C GLY A 267 7.49 22.47 1.41
N CYS A 268 6.63 22.21 0.41
CA CYS A 268 6.99 21.48 -0.79
C CYS A 268 6.93 22.44 -2.01
N CYS A 269 6.37 22.02 -3.14
CA CYS A 269 6.39 22.79 -4.38
C CYS A 269 5.74 24.17 -4.23
N GLY A 270 6.40 25.20 -4.78
CA GLY A 270 5.95 26.59 -4.75
C GLY A 270 6.30 27.36 -3.47
N THR A 271 6.71 26.68 -2.40
CA THR A 271 7.21 27.35 -1.19
C THR A 271 8.62 27.90 -1.41
N THR A 272 8.98 28.95 -0.69
CA THR A 272 10.23 29.71 -0.87
C THR A 272 10.85 30.08 0.49
N PRO A 273 12.09 30.60 0.55
CA PRO A 273 12.67 31.10 1.79
C PRO A 273 11.83 32.18 2.48
N ALA A 274 11.03 32.95 1.74
CA ALA A 274 10.10 33.92 2.32
C ALA A 274 8.96 33.22 3.10
N HIS A 275 8.41 32.12 2.56
CA HIS A 275 7.41 31.31 3.26
C HIS A 275 8.01 30.73 4.55
N MET A 276 9.18 30.10 4.43
CA MET A 276 9.82 29.43 5.56
C MET A 276 10.27 30.42 6.64
N ARG A 277 10.64 31.65 6.27
CA ARG A 277 10.93 32.72 7.24
C ARG A 277 9.69 33.07 8.07
N CYS A 278 8.54 33.29 7.43
CA CYS A 278 7.29 33.55 8.15
C CYS A 278 6.93 32.41 9.11
N VAL A 279 7.04 31.16 8.65
CA VAL A 279 6.76 29.98 9.47
C VAL A 279 7.75 29.86 10.64
N SER A 280 9.05 30.00 10.38
CA SER A 280 10.09 29.87 11.39
C SER A 280 10.01 30.95 12.46
N ASP A 281 9.90 32.22 12.07
CA ASP A 281 9.81 33.36 12.99
C ASP A 281 8.61 33.21 13.95
N ALA A 282 7.52 32.58 13.49
CA ALA A 282 6.30 32.41 14.28
C ALA A 282 6.29 31.13 15.13
N LEU A 283 6.86 30.02 14.65
CA LEU A 283 6.63 28.69 15.20
C LEU A 283 7.86 27.98 15.74
N ARG A 284 9.06 28.32 15.28
CA ARG A 284 10.28 27.60 15.65
C ARG A 284 10.46 27.54 17.16
N GLY A 285 10.66 26.33 17.70
CA GLY A 285 10.89 26.12 19.13
C GLY A 285 9.65 26.32 20.00
N ARG A 286 8.46 26.52 19.41
CA ARG A 286 7.22 26.51 20.18
C ARG A 286 6.89 25.09 20.63
N PRO A 287 6.42 24.89 21.87
CA PRO A 287 5.99 23.57 22.33
C PRO A 287 4.87 23.01 21.45
N VAL A 288 5.01 21.74 21.08
CA VAL A 288 3.97 20.98 20.38
C VAL A 288 2.92 20.54 21.41
N PRO A 289 1.62 20.72 21.13
CA PRO A 289 0.55 20.19 21.99
C PRO A 289 0.73 18.70 22.29
N ALA A 290 0.64 18.34 23.57
CA ALA A 290 0.72 16.94 23.97
C ALA A 290 -0.46 16.15 23.40
N ARG A 291 -0.17 15.01 22.75
CA ARG A 291 -1.20 14.11 22.19
C ARG A 291 -1.29 12.85 23.02
N SER A 292 -2.52 12.43 23.32
CA SER A 292 -2.80 11.13 23.93
C SER A 292 -3.40 10.20 22.89
N VAL A 293 -2.54 9.44 22.20
CA VAL A 293 -2.95 8.41 21.25
C VAL A 293 -2.94 7.06 21.98
N PRO A 294 -4.08 6.35 22.09
CA PRO A 294 -4.11 5.07 22.78
C PRO A 294 -3.19 4.05 22.10
N ALA A 295 -2.59 3.16 22.89
CA ALA A 295 -1.87 2.02 22.34
C ALA A 295 -2.86 1.09 21.64
N ARG A 296 -2.68 0.87 20.34
CA ARG A 296 -3.57 0.08 19.49
C ARG A 296 -2.85 -1.14 18.96
N THR A 297 -3.54 -2.27 18.98
CA THR A 297 -3.05 -3.49 18.34
C THR A 297 -3.60 -3.52 16.92
N VAL A 298 -2.73 -3.23 15.96
CA VAL A 298 -3.10 -3.08 14.55
C VAL A 298 -2.20 -3.95 13.69
N VAL A 299 -2.79 -4.58 12.68
CA VAL A 299 -2.12 -5.19 11.54
C VAL A 299 -2.69 -4.59 10.26
N SER A 300 -1.96 -4.63 9.16
CA SER A 300 -2.41 -3.98 7.92
C SER A 300 -1.98 -4.75 6.69
N SER A 301 -2.80 -4.64 5.65
CA SER A 301 -2.38 -4.84 4.27
C SER A 301 -1.82 -3.51 3.73
N TYR A 302 -1.65 -3.44 2.41
CA TYR A 302 -1.27 -2.20 1.72
C TYR A 302 -2.40 -1.17 1.68
N THR A 303 -3.69 -1.56 1.76
CA THR A 303 -4.83 -0.62 1.66
C THR A 303 -5.46 -0.27 3.01
N LYS A 304 -5.55 -1.22 3.94
CA LYS A 304 -6.40 -1.12 5.14
C LYS A 304 -5.80 -1.80 6.35
N THR A 305 -6.29 -1.40 7.52
CA THR A 305 -5.90 -1.92 8.82
C THR A 305 -6.98 -2.82 9.41
N ALA A 306 -6.58 -3.89 10.10
CA ALA A 306 -7.43 -4.60 11.05
C ALA A 306 -6.97 -4.24 12.47
N GLU A 307 -7.83 -3.55 13.21
CA GLU A 307 -7.57 -3.10 14.58
C GLU A 307 -8.31 -3.99 15.58
N PHE A 308 -7.57 -4.53 16.55
CA PHE A 308 -8.16 -5.37 17.60
C PHE A 308 -8.84 -4.50 18.66
N GLY A 309 -9.98 -4.96 19.16
CA GLY A 309 -10.64 -4.37 20.33
C GLY A 309 -12.03 -3.79 20.07
N ALA A 310 -12.29 -3.28 18.86
CA ALA A 310 -13.62 -2.78 18.51
C ALA A 310 -14.66 -3.91 18.48
N ARG A 311 -14.27 -5.06 17.92
CA ARG A 311 -15.02 -6.33 17.95
C ARG A 311 -14.05 -7.49 17.86
N PRO A 312 -14.45 -8.74 18.18
CA PRO A 312 -13.65 -9.90 17.87
C PRO A 312 -13.37 -9.97 16.37
N LEU A 313 -12.10 -10.10 15.98
CA LEU A 313 -11.70 -10.24 14.58
C LEU A 313 -11.79 -11.71 14.13
N LEU A 314 -12.12 -11.93 12.87
CA LEU A 314 -12.15 -13.25 12.25
C LEU A 314 -10.87 -13.47 11.44
N ILE A 315 -10.07 -14.46 11.83
CA ILE A 315 -8.86 -14.88 11.10
C ILE A 315 -9.21 -16.15 10.32
N GLY A 316 -9.18 -16.09 8.99
CA GLY A 316 -9.56 -17.19 8.12
C GLY A 316 -8.52 -18.33 8.10
N GLU A 317 -8.89 -19.53 8.55
CA GLU A 317 -7.99 -20.69 8.73
C GLU A 317 -7.79 -21.60 7.49
N ARG A 318 -8.39 -21.26 6.34
CA ARG A 318 -8.50 -22.24 5.24
C ARG A 318 -7.22 -22.42 4.43
N ILE A 319 -6.31 -21.44 4.40
CA ILE A 319 -5.01 -21.58 3.74
C ILE A 319 -4.05 -22.28 4.70
N ASN A 320 -4.33 -23.55 4.95
CA ASN A 320 -3.51 -24.42 5.78
C ASN A 320 -3.65 -25.86 5.25
N PRO A 321 -2.56 -26.49 4.78
CA PRO A 321 -2.61 -27.79 4.11
C PRO A 321 -2.92 -28.96 5.05
N THR A 322 -2.89 -28.76 6.37
CA THR A 322 -3.18 -29.81 7.36
C THR A 322 -4.58 -30.38 7.14
N GLY A 323 -4.64 -31.69 6.87
CA GLY A 323 -5.92 -32.39 6.60
C GLY A 323 -6.61 -32.04 5.28
N LYS A 324 -6.00 -31.27 4.37
CA LYS A 324 -6.63 -30.81 3.11
C LYS A 324 -5.89 -31.34 1.85
N PRO A 325 -6.26 -32.51 1.30
CA PRO A 325 -5.56 -33.14 0.18
C PRO A 325 -5.41 -32.22 -1.04
N ARG A 326 -6.48 -31.50 -1.42
CA ARG A 326 -6.48 -30.61 -2.58
C ARG A 326 -5.51 -29.44 -2.44
N LEU A 327 -5.44 -28.81 -1.26
CA LEU A 327 -4.49 -27.73 -1.00
C LEU A 327 -3.04 -28.25 -0.98
N LYS A 328 -2.81 -29.47 -0.47
CA LYS A 328 -1.49 -30.12 -0.51
C LYS A 328 -1.01 -30.34 -1.94
N GLU A 329 -1.90 -30.77 -2.82
CA GLU A 329 -1.61 -30.96 -4.24
C GLU A 329 -1.32 -29.62 -4.91
N ALA A 330 -2.15 -28.61 -4.68
CA ALA A 330 -1.96 -27.28 -5.23
C ALA A 330 -0.60 -26.66 -4.85
N ILE A 331 -0.22 -26.72 -3.57
CA ILE A 331 1.08 -26.21 -3.11
C ILE A 331 2.25 -26.93 -3.80
N ARG A 332 2.18 -28.26 -3.94
CA ARG A 332 3.24 -29.05 -4.61
C ARG A 332 3.32 -28.77 -6.11
N ALA A 333 2.20 -28.50 -6.75
CA ALA A 333 2.11 -28.18 -8.17
C ALA A 333 2.46 -26.73 -8.49
N GLY A 334 2.61 -25.86 -7.47
CA GLY A 334 2.77 -24.42 -7.68
C GLY A 334 1.47 -23.72 -8.12
N ASP A 335 0.31 -24.32 -7.87
CA ASP A 335 -1.01 -23.73 -8.14
C ASP A 335 -1.34 -22.70 -7.04
N PHE A 336 -0.72 -21.52 -7.14
CA PHE A 336 -0.99 -20.39 -6.25
C PHE A 336 -2.37 -19.77 -6.49
N GLU A 337 -3.00 -20.01 -7.65
CA GLU A 337 -4.34 -19.53 -7.95
C GLU A 337 -5.40 -20.23 -7.06
N TYR A 338 -5.19 -21.50 -6.72
CA TYR A 338 -5.98 -22.19 -5.70
C TYR A 338 -5.91 -21.47 -4.34
N ILE A 339 -4.70 -21.06 -3.92
CA ILE A 339 -4.47 -20.34 -2.66
C ILE A 339 -5.18 -18.98 -2.70
N CYS A 340 -5.04 -18.24 -3.80
CA CYS A 340 -5.74 -16.98 -4.03
C CYS A 340 -7.27 -17.12 -3.93
N ARG A 341 -7.85 -18.17 -4.52
CA ARG A 341 -9.29 -18.44 -4.44
C ARG A 341 -9.76 -18.72 -3.02
N GLU A 342 -9.00 -19.49 -2.24
CA GLU A 342 -9.28 -19.69 -0.83
C GLU A 342 -9.19 -18.37 -0.03
N GLY A 343 -8.22 -17.51 -0.35
CA GLY A 343 -8.09 -16.18 0.25
C GLY A 343 -9.29 -15.28 -0.05
N ILE A 344 -9.67 -15.17 -1.33
CA ILE A 344 -10.84 -14.38 -1.78
C ILE A 344 -12.12 -14.88 -1.12
N ALA A 345 -12.37 -16.21 -1.14
CA ALA A 345 -13.58 -16.78 -0.58
C ALA A 345 -13.72 -16.48 0.93
N GLN A 346 -12.62 -16.52 1.67
CA GLN A 346 -12.61 -16.18 3.09
C GLN A 346 -12.83 -14.69 3.34
N ALA A 347 -12.15 -13.81 2.58
CA ALA A 347 -12.32 -12.37 2.69
C ALA A 347 -13.78 -11.95 2.42
N GLU A 348 -14.39 -12.49 1.37
CA GLU A 348 -15.81 -12.24 1.05
C GLU A 348 -16.78 -12.81 2.08
N SER A 349 -16.35 -13.82 2.83
CA SER A 349 -17.12 -14.40 3.93
C SER A 349 -16.91 -13.70 5.28
N GLY A 350 -16.22 -12.56 5.28
CA GLY A 350 -16.04 -11.69 6.44
C GLY A 350 -14.77 -11.96 7.24
N ALA A 351 -13.76 -12.64 6.69
CA ALA A 351 -12.44 -12.70 7.32
C ALA A 351 -11.78 -11.32 7.34
N ASP A 352 -11.36 -10.88 8.52
CA ASP A 352 -10.64 -9.63 8.75
C ASP A 352 -9.13 -9.78 8.51
N ILE A 353 -8.61 -10.99 8.70
CA ILE A 353 -7.23 -11.40 8.50
C ILE A 353 -7.24 -12.79 7.86
N LEU A 354 -6.27 -13.11 7.01
CA LEU A 354 -6.09 -14.46 6.45
C LEU A 354 -4.88 -15.14 7.07
N ASP A 355 -5.07 -16.31 7.69
CA ASP A 355 -3.96 -17.17 8.12
C ASP A 355 -3.37 -17.90 6.92
N VAL A 356 -2.05 -17.81 6.74
CA VAL A 356 -1.33 -18.34 5.58
C VAL A 356 -0.26 -19.30 6.05
N ASN A 357 -0.56 -20.59 5.94
CA ASN A 357 0.37 -21.69 6.18
C ASN A 357 0.56 -22.49 4.88
N VAL A 358 1.81 -22.63 4.45
CA VAL A 358 2.19 -23.44 3.26
C VAL A 358 3.04 -24.65 3.62
N GLY A 359 3.25 -24.90 4.92
CA GLY A 359 4.18 -25.90 5.43
C GLY A 359 3.84 -27.32 4.96
N LEU A 360 4.74 -27.91 4.18
CA LEU A 360 4.65 -29.31 3.74
C LEU A 360 5.99 -30.01 3.77
N PRO A 361 6.03 -31.31 4.10
CA PRO A 361 7.25 -32.09 3.93
C PRO A 361 7.69 -32.14 2.47
N GLY A 362 8.97 -31.85 2.22
CA GLY A 362 9.61 -32.01 0.92
C GLY A 362 9.46 -30.83 -0.06
N ILE A 363 8.95 -29.68 0.37
CA ILE A 363 8.95 -28.44 -0.43
C ILE A 363 10.02 -27.47 0.05
N ASP A 364 10.40 -26.52 -0.81
CA ASP A 364 11.12 -25.30 -0.42
C ASP A 364 10.12 -24.32 0.20
N GLU A 365 9.89 -24.46 1.51
CA GLU A 365 8.93 -23.61 2.24
C GLU A 365 9.25 -22.11 2.13
N PRO A 366 10.51 -21.64 2.25
CA PRO A 366 10.84 -20.23 2.01
C PRO A 366 10.43 -19.70 0.63
N ALA A 367 10.71 -20.45 -0.44
CA ALA A 367 10.34 -20.03 -1.79
C ALA A 367 8.81 -20.04 -2.00
N VAL A 368 8.15 -21.12 -1.58
CA VAL A 368 6.69 -21.27 -1.71
C VAL A 368 5.95 -20.23 -0.88
N MET A 369 6.42 -19.92 0.34
CA MET A 369 5.83 -18.88 1.17
C MET A 369 5.97 -17.51 0.52
N ALA A 370 7.14 -17.17 -0.03
CA ALA A 370 7.35 -15.91 -0.75
C ALA A 370 6.38 -15.76 -1.93
N GLN A 371 6.18 -16.82 -2.71
CA GLN A 371 5.26 -16.85 -3.84
C GLN A 371 3.79 -16.74 -3.39
N ALA A 372 3.40 -17.45 -2.33
CA ALA A 372 2.05 -17.40 -1.79
C ALA A 372 1.68 -16.00 -1.26
N ILE A 373 2.60 -15.33 -0.56
CA ILE A 373 2.40 -13.97 -0.06
C ILE A 373 2.25 -12.97 -1.22
N ALA A 374 3.15 -13.03 -2.20
CA ALA A 374 3.07 -12.17 -3.38
C ALA A 374 1.75 -12.36 -4.15
N ALA A 375 1.33 -13.61 -4.34
CA ALA A 375 0.07 -13.94 -5.00
C ALA A 375 -1.16 -13.45 -4.20
N LEU A 376 -1.23 -13.72 -2.90
CA LEU A 376 -2.36 -13.30 -2.07
C LEU A 376 -2.51 -11.78 -2.00
N GLN A 377 -1.44 -11.04 -1.70
CA GLN A 377 -1.53 -9.58 -1.56
C GLN A 377 -1.88 -8.88 -2.89
N SER A 378 -1.73 -9.57 -4.02
CA SER A 378 -2.13 -9.06 -5.32
C SER A 378 -3.65 -9.14 -5.54
N VAL A 379 -4.29 -10.25 -5.16
CA VAL A 379 -5.74 -10.46 -5.36
C VAL A 379 -6.63 -9.97 -4.21
N THR A 380 -6.07 -9.80 -3.01
CA THR A 380 -6.83 -9.39 -1.83
C THR A 380 -6.10 -8.31 -1.06
N ASP A 381 -6.91 -7.44 -0.46
CA ASP A 381 -6.46 -6.36 0.40
C ASP A 381 -6.66 -6.69 1.88
N THR A 382 -7.00 -7.95 2.21
CA THR A 382 -7.13 -8.43 3.58
C THR A 382 -5.75 -8.64 4.22
N PRO A 383 -5.48 -8.12 5.43
CA PRO A 383 -4.24 -8.37 6.15
C PRO A 383 -3.90 -9.87 6.29
N LEU A 384 -2.61 -10.20 6.33
CA LEU A 384 -2.13 -11.59 6.40
C LEU A 384 -1.51 -11.90 7.76
N GLN A 385 -1.87 -13.07 8.28
CA GLN A 385 -1.17 -13.74 9.36
C GLN A 385 -0.22 -14.79 8.76
N ILE A 386 1.08 -14.59 8.95
CA ILE A 386 2.14 -15.45 8.42
C ILE A 386 2.33 -16.62 9.39
N ASP A 387 1.86 -17.80 9.01
CA ASP A 387 1.91 -19.01 9.84
C ASP A 387 3.02 -19.97 9.37
N THR A 388 4.13 -19.97 10.08
CA THR A 388 5.26 -20.87 9.83
C THR A 388 6.15 -21.04 11.07
N SER A 389 6.75 -22.22 11.20
CA SER A 389 7.81 -22.51 12.16
C SER A 389 9.21 -22.43 11.55
N ASN A 390 9.31 -22.27 10.22
CA ASN A 390 10.57 -22.12 9.51
C ASN A 390 11.02 -20.66 9.56
N THR A 391 12.14 -20.39 10.25
CA THR A 391 12.66 -19.03 10.45
C THR A 391 13.09 -18.34 9.16
N GLU A 392 13.58 -19.10 8.17
CA GLU A 392 13.96 -18.56 6.86
C GLU A 392 12.73 -18.16 6.05
N ALA A 393 11.70 -19.03 6.04
CA ALA A 393 10.43 -18.72 5.40
C ALA A 393 9.76 -17.51 6.05
N MET A 394 9.79 -17.43 7.39
CA MET A 394 9.30 -16.29 8.14
C MET A 394 10.03 -15.00 7.74
N ALA A 395 11.37 -15.01 7.75
CA ALA A 395 12.16 -13.84 7.41
C ALA A 395 11.90 -13.37 5.96
N ARG A 396 11.80 -14.30 5.00
CA ARG A 396 11.52 -13.96 3.60
C ARG A 396 10.10 -13.42 3.41
N ALA A 397 9.10 -14.04 4.04
CA ALA A 397 7.72 -13.59 4.00
C ALA A 397 7.56 -12.19 4.62
N LEU A 398 8.14 -11.97 5.79
CA LEU A 398 8.11 -10.68 6.48
C LEU A 398 8.81 -9.58 5.69
N ARG A 399 9.88 -9.89 4.96
CA ARG A 399 10.56 -8.93 4.07
C ARG A 399 9.67 -8.50 2.90
N LEU A 400 8.95 -9.44 2.28
CA LEU A 400 8.16 -9.19 1.07
C LEU A 400 6.72 -8.72 1.33
N TYR A 401 6.18 -8.92 2.53
CA TYR A 401 4.79 -8.56 2.80
C TYR A 401 4.55 -7.04 2.75
N ASN A 402 3.62 -6.55 1.93
CA ASN A 402 3.27 -5.13 1.87
C ASN A 402 2.19 -4.78 2.92
N GLY A 403 2.65 -4.44 4.14
CA GLY A 403 1.80 -4.08 5.26
C GLY A 403 2.49 -4.40 6.60
N LYS A 404 1.74 -4.26 7.69
CA LYS A 404 2.14 -4.69 9.04
C LYS A 404 1.60 -6.11 9.31
N PRO A 405 2.43 -7.17 9.27
CA PRO A 405 1.95 -8.55 9.36
C PRO A 405 1.62 -8.96 10.80
N LEU A 406 0.84 -10.04 10.93
CA LEU A 406 0.72 -10.82 12.16
C LEU A 406 1.56 -12.11 12.03
N VAL A 407 2.55 -12.31 12.90
CA VAL A 407 3.35 -13.55 12.91
C VAL A 407 2.63 -14.60 13.76
N ASN A 408 2.41 -15.78 13.19
CA ASN A 408 2.00 -16.97 13.90
C ASN A 408 3.14 -18.00 13.81
N SER A 409 3.97 -18.19 14.83
CA SER A 409 3.90 -17.58 16.17
C SER A 409 5.25 -17.59 16.89
N VAL A 410 5.29 -16.97 18.07
CA VAL A 410 6.33 -17.18 19.07
C VAL A 410 5.77 -18.00 20.23
N ASN A 411 6.59 -18.80 20.91
CA ASN A 411 6.21 -19.50 22.13
C ASN A 411 7.21 -19.26 23.27
N GLY A 412 6.92 -19.81 24.45
CA GLY A 412 7.71 -19.62 25.67
C GLY A 412 9.05 -20.35 25.69
N LYS A 413 9.38 -21.19 24.70
CA LYS A 413 10.69 -21.85 24.64
C LYS A 413 11.80 -20.83 24.35
N ALA A 414 12.94 -20.95 25.03
CA ALA A 414 14.07 -20.04 24.86
C ALA A 414 14.52 -19.91 23.39
N GLU A 415 14.59 -21.04 22.67
CA GLU A 415 14.92 -21.07 21.24
C GLU A 415 13.94 -20.26 20.39
N SER A 416 12.63 -20.41 20.61
CA SER A 416 11.59 -19.67 19.87
C SER A 416 11.67 -18.17 20.16
N LEU A 417 11.82 -17.78 21.42
CA LEU A 417 11.93 -16.38 21.82
C LEU A 417 13.11 -15.68 21.13
N HIS A 418 14.29 -16.31 21.15
CA HIS A 418 15.52 -15.70 20.64
C HIS A 418 15.68 -15.82 19.11
N THR A 419 14.86 -16.60 18.42
CA THR A 419 14.83 -16.69 16.95
C THR A 419 13.73 -15.84 16.33
N VAL A 420 12.52 -15.83 16.91
CA VAL A 420 11.35 -15.15 16.35
C VAL A 420 11.30 -13.67 16.72
N LEU A 421 11.55 -13.29 17.98
CA LEU A 421 11.43 -11.88 18.41
C LEU A 421 12.37 -10.92 17.66
N PRO A 422 13.63 -11.29 17.33
CA PRO A 422 14.47 -10.45 16.47
C PRO A 422 13.85 -10.18 15.09
N LEU A 423 13.22 -11.18 14.47
CA LEU A 423 12.55 -11.03 13.17
C LEU A 423 11.30 -10.14 13.28
N VAL A 424 10.51 -10.33 14.35
CA VAL A 424 9.34 -9.51 14.67
C VAL A 424 9.75 -8.04 14.83
N LYS A 425 10.83 -7.78 15.57
CA LYS A 425 11.35 -6.42 15.76
C LYS A 425 11.88 -5.82 14.45
N LYS A 426 12.65 -6.61 13.69
CA LYS A 426 13.31 -6.16 12.45
C LYS A 426 12.30 -5.76 11.37
N TYR A 427 11.25 -6.56 11.18
CA TYR A 427 10.26 -6.34 10.11
C TYR A 427 8.96 -5.69 10.59
N GLY A 428 8.92 -5.26 11.86
CA GLY A 428 7.80 -4.51 12.39
C GLY A 428 6.49 -5.29 12.40
N ALA A 429 6.49 -6.51 12.93
CA ALA A 429 5.30 -7.36 12.99
C ALA A 429 4.58 -7.27 14.34
N ALA A 430 3.26 -7.49 14.34
CA ALA A 430 2.59 -8.01 15.53
C ALA A 430 2.84 -9.52 15.61
N VAL A 431 2.74 -10.13 16.79
CA VAL A 431 3.02 -11.57 16.95
C VAL A 431 2.05 -12.26 17.90
N VAL A 432 1.63 -13.46 17.50
CA VAL A 432 0.88 -14.40 18.31
C VAL A 432 1.82 -15.12 19.28
N ALA A 433 1.54 -15.01 20.57
CA ALA A 433 2.29 -15.63 21.66
C ALA A 433 1.59 -16.88 22.18
N LEU A 434 2.05 -18.06 21.80
CA LEU A 434 1.52 -19.33 22.27
C LEU A 434 1.97 -19.60 23.71
N THR A 435 1.01 -19.92 24.58
CA THR A 435 1.25 -20.22 26.00
C THR A 435 1.73 -21.66 26.24
N LEU A 436 2.80 -22.05 25.55
CA LEU A 436 3.56 -23.28 25.76
C LEU A 436 5.05 -22.97 25.93
N ASP A 437 5.77 -23.82 26.63
CA ASP A 437 7.22 -23.66 26.84
C ASP A 437 7.94 -25.01 26.69
N GLU A 438 9.11 -25.16 27.32
CA GLU A 438 9.91 -26.39 27.28
C GLU A 438 9.16 -27.61 27.83
N ASP A 439 8.28 -27.42 28.82
CA ASP A 439 7.50 -28.47 29.47
C ASP A 439 6.17 -28.75 28.73
N GLY A 440 5.90 -28.02 27.64
CA GLY A 440 4.69 -28.17 26.84
C GLY A 440 3.58 -27.18 27.22
N ILE A 441 2.33 -27.60 27.07
CA ILE A 441 1.15 -26.76 27.36
C ILE A 441 0.75 -26.96 28.81
N PRO A 442 0.68 -25.91 29.65
CA PRO A 442 0.25 -26.08 31.03
C PRO A 442 -1.21 -26.52 31.14
N ASP A 443 -1.47 -27.46 32.07
CA ASP A 443 -2.79 -27.97 32.43
C ASP A 443 -3.61 -26.99 33.29
N THR A 444 -3.09 -25.79 33.56
CA THR A 444 -3.76 -24.78 34.40
C THR A 444 -3.76 -23.42 33.74
N ALA A 445 -4.85 -22.66 33.94
CA ALA A 445 -4.94 -21.29 33.47
C ALA A 445 -3.79 -20.42 34.03
N ALA A 446 -3.46 -20.61 35.31
CA ALA A 446 -2.34 -19.92 35.96
C ALA A 446 -0.99 -20.22 35.30
N GLY A 447 -0.76 -21.46 34.86
CA GLY A 447 0.44 -21.82 34.09
C GLY A 447 0.53 -21.08 32.76
N ARG A 448 -0.57 -21.05 32.00
CA ARG A 448 -0.63 -20.32 30.72
C ARG A 448 -0.39 -18.82 30.89
N VAL A 449 -0.95 -18.22 31.94
CA VAL A 449 -0.74 -16.81 32.31
C VAL A 449 0.73 -16.52 32.66
N ARG A 450 1.42 -17.44 33.34
CA ARG A 450 2.87 -17.29 33.63
C ARG A 450 3.72 -17.31 32.36
N ILE A 451 3.42 -18.20 31.41
CA ILE A 451 4.13 -18.24 30.13
C ILE A 451 3.86 -16.96 29.34
N ALA A 452 2.62 -16.48 29.28
CA ALA A 452 2.31 -15.20 28.64
C ALA A 452 3.13 -14.05 29.24
N GLU A 453 3.28 -14.01 30.57
CA GLU A 453 4.10 -13.02 31.26
C GLU A 453 5.60 -13.12 30.90
N LYS A 454 6.14 -14.35 30.78
CA LYS A 454 7.51 -14.60 30.31
C LYS A 454 7.73 -14.06 28.90
N ILE A 455 6.83 -14.36 27.97
CA ILE A 455 6.90 -13.91 26.57
C ILE A 455 6.83 -12.38 26.51
N LEU A 456 5.87 -11.76 27.22
CA LEU A 456 5.71 -10.30 27.25
C LEU A 456 6.97 -9.58 27.72
N ARG A 457 7.56 -10.01 28.85
CA ARG A 457 8.81 -9.40 29.36
C ARG A 457 9.97 -9.56 28.38
N THR A 458 10.06 -10.71 27.71
CA THR A 458 11.13 -10.97 26.74
C THR A 458 10.95 -10.10 25.50
N ALA A 459 9.73 -9.97 24.99
CA ALA A 459 9.41 -9.09 23.87
C ALA A 459 9.74 -7.61 24.16
N GLU A 460 9.43 -7.13 25.37
CA GLU A 460 9.80 -5.78 25.81
C GLU A 460 11.31 -5.55 25.81
N ALA A 461 12.11 -6.55 26.20
CA ALA A 461 13.57 -6.48 26.18
C ALA A 461 14.14 -6.36 24.74
N TYR A 462 13.41 -6.84 23.72
CA TYR A 462 13.72 -6.62 22.30
C TYR A 462 13.15 -5.29 21.75
N GLY A 463 12.50 -4.48 22.58
CA GLY A 463 11.87 -3.24 22.16
C GLY A 463 10.60 -3.44 21.33
N ILE A 464 9.92 -4.58 21.52
CA ILE A 464 8.58 -4.85 20.97
C ILE A 464 7.55 -4.38 22.00
N ARG A 465 6.58 -3.58 21.56
CA ARG A 465 5.57 -3.03 22.46
C ARG A 465 4.57 -4.12 22.87
N ARG A 466 4.02 -4.02 24.08
CA ARG A 466 2.98 -4.95 24.55
C ARG A 466 1.75 -5.00 23.65
N CYS A 467 1.38 -3.88 23.02
CA CYS A 467 0.27 -3.81 22.07
C CYS A 467 0.56 -4.52 20.74
N ASP A 468 1.78 -4.99 20.50
CA ASP A 468 2.11 -5.80 19.33
C ASP A 468 2.12 -7.31 19.65
N ILE A 469 1.78 -7.70 20.90
CA ILE A 469 1.68 -9.10 21.34
C ILE A 469 0.21 -9.50 21.53
N VAL A 470 -0.21 -10.55 20.83
CA VAL A 470 -1.54 -11.15 20.96
C VAL A 470 -1.40 -12.56 21.53
N VAL A 471 -2.03 -12.88 22.65
CA VAL A 471 -1.75 -14.14 23.36
C VAL A 471 -2.72 -15.24 22.93
N ASP A 472 -2.19 -16.39 22.53
CA ASP A 472 -2.96 -17.62 22.31
C ASP A 472 -2.86 -18.55 23.53
N THR A 473 -4.01 -18.78 24.14
CA THR A 473 -4.13 -19.67 25.31
C THR A 473 -4.13 -21.14 24.97
N LEU A 474 -4.12 -21.53 23.69
CA LEU A 474 -4.15 -22.90 23.17
C LEU A 474 -5.41 -23.68 23.57
N ALA A 475 -6.36 -23.81 22.65
CA ALA A 475 -7.55 -24.64 22.84
C ALA A 475 -7.17 -26.13 22.76
N MET A 476 -7.32 -26.84 23.88
CA MET A 476 -7.16 -28.29 23.95
C MET A 476 -8.49 -28.99 23.68
N THR A 477 -8.47 -30.12 22.98
CA THR A 477 -9.66 -30.90 22.63
C THR A 477 -10.47 -31.29 23.87
N VAL A 478 -11.77 -31.03 23.94
CA VAL A 478 -12.58 -31.34 25.14
C VAL A 478 -12.76 -32.84 25.40
N SER A 479 -12.59 -33.68 24.38
CA SER A 479 -12.66 -35.13 24.53
C SER A 479 -11.46 -35.72 25.28
N THR A 480 -10.36 -34.97 25.45
CA THR A 480 -9.17 -35.43 26.17
C THR A 480 -9.14 -34.96 27.63
N GLY A 481 -10.06 -34.09 28.05
CA GLY A 481 -10.12 -33.59 29.42
C GLY A 481 -11.34 -32.71 29.69
N ALA A 482 -12.05 -32.97 30.79
CA ALA A 482 -13.31 -32.30 31.13
C ALA A 482 -13.14 -30.79 31.40
N ASP A 483 -11.98 -30.36 31.90
CA ASP A 483 -11.71 -28.97 32.24
C ASP A 483 -11.08 -28.16 31.08
N ASN A 484 -10.78 -28.78 29.94
CA ASN A 484 -10.00 -28.15 28.85
C ASN A 484 -10.61 -26.84 28.34
N ALA A 485 -11.94 -26.81 28.15
CA ALA A 485 -12.64 -25.59 27.75
C ALA A 485 -12.54 -24.51 28.84
N LYS A 486 -12.78 -24.90 30.11
CA LYS A 486 -12.76 -23.97 31.25
C LYS A 486 -11.38 -23.35 31.45
N ILE A 487 -10.31 -24.15 31.44
CA ILE A 487 -8.91 -23.69 31.57
C ILE A 487 -8.59 -22.64 30.51
N THR A 488 -8.99 -22.89 29.26
CA THR A 488 -8.76 -21.97 28.14
C THR A 488 -9.50 -20.65 28.36
N LEU A 489 -10.79 -20.71 28.72
CA LEU A 489 -11.63 -19.53 28.97
C LEU A 489 -11.16 -18.70 30.18
N ASP A 490 -10.76 -19.36 31.27
CA ASP A 490 -10.24 -18.70 32.47
C ASP A 490 -8.89 -18.01 32.17
N ALA A 491 -8.01 -18.64 31.38
CA ALA A 491 -6.76 -18.03 30.94
C ALA A 491 -6.99 -16.79 30.07
N ILE A 492 -7.93 -16.84 29.12
CA ILE A 492 -8.28 -15.68 28.27
C ILE A 492 -8.69 -14.49 29.14
N GLY A 493 -9.64 -14.70 30.05
CA GLY A 493 -10.13 -13.63 30.92
C GLY A 493 -9.03 -13.06 31.82
N GLU A 494 -8.18 -13.92 32.39
CA GLU A 494 -7.09 -13.51 33.26
C GLU A 494 -6.00 -12.72 32.52
N ILE A 495 -5.63 -13.13 31.30
CA ILE A 495 -4.64 -12.41 30.47
C ILE A 495 -5.16 -11.02 30.09
N ARG A 496 -6.42 -10.92 29.62
CA ARG A 496 -7.05 -9.63 29.30
C ARG A 496 -7.05 -8.69 30.50
N ARG A 497 -7.46 -9.19 31.67
CA ARG A 497 -7.57 -8.41 32.91
C ARG A 497 -6.22 -8.00 33.49
N ARG A 498 -5.25 -8.92 33.51
CA ARG A 498 -3.96 -8.72 34.18
C ARG A 498 -2.95 -7.94 33.34
N PHE A 499 -2.94 -8.16 32.03
CA PHE A 499 -1.91 -7.58 31.15
C PHE A 499 -2.46 -6.55 30.16
N GLY A 500 -3.78 -6.49 29.93
CA GLY A 500 -4.40 -5.55 28.99
C GLY A 500 -4.12 -5.86 27.50
N VAL A 501 -3.40 -6.93 27.20
CA VAL A 501 -3.08 -7.36 25.83
C VAL A 501 -4.24 -8.11 25.19
N HIS A 502 -4.29 -8.20 23.86
CA HIS A 502 -5.32 -8.95 23.15
C HIS A 502 -5.07 -10.46 23.19
N THR A 503 -6.13 -11.23 22.94
CA THR A 503 -6.08 -12.69 22.88
C THR A 503 -6.59 -13.21 21.54
N VAL A 504 -5.97 -14.28 21.05
CA VAL A 504 -6.34 -15.00 19.85
C VAL A 504 -6.51 -16.48 20.18
N LEU A 505 -7.27 -17.23 19.37
CA LEU A 505 -7.47 -18.65 19.61
C LEU A 505 -7.76 -19.41 18.31
N GLY A 506 -7.06 -20.53 18.11
CA GLY A 506 -7.48 -21.60 17.19
C GLY A 506 -8.74 -22.31 17.68
N VAL A 507 -9.92 -21.75 17.39
CA VAL A 507 -11.19 -22.18 17.97
C VAL A 507 -11.54 -23.61 17.58
N SER A 508 -11.25 -23.99 16.33
CA SER A 508 -11.55 -25.30 15.74
C SER A 508 -10.88 -26.48 16.46
N ASN A 509 -9.83 -26.24 17.24
CA ASN A 509 -9.09 -27.27 17.97
C ASN A 509 -9.92 -27.93 19.09
N ILE A 510 -10.89 -27.18 19.65
CA ILE A 510 -11.70 -27.62 20.80
C ILE A 510 -12.49 -28.91 20.52
N SER A 511 -12.86 -29.15 19.25
CA SER A 511 -13.84 -30.15 18.83
C SER A 511 -13.25 -31.36 18.10
N PHE A 512 -11.92 -31.50 18.04
CA PHE A 512 -11.30 -32.64 17.34
C PHE A 512 -11.81 -34.00 17.85
N GLY A 513 -12.09 -34.91 16.91
CA GLY A 513 -12.55 -36.26 17.22
C GLY A 513 -14.01 -36.41 17.66
N LEU A 514 -14.78 -35.32 17.77
CA LEU A 514 -16.20 -35.36 18.17
C LEU A 514 -17.17 -35.34 16.98
N PRO A 515 -18.36 -35.94 17.10
CA PRO A 515 -19.44 -35.77 16.12
C PRO A 515 -20.01 -34.33 16.18
N ARG A 516 -20.60 -33.86 15.08
CA ARG A 516 -21.19 -32.51 14.95
C ARG A 516 -20.26 -31.40 15.47
N ARG A 517 -18.97 -31.46 15.07
CA ARG A 517 -17.90 -30.56 15.52
C ARG A 517 -18.30 -29.08 15.51
N GLU A 518 -18.98 -28.64 14.46
CA GLU A 518 -19.37 -27.24 14.28
C GLU A 518 -20.23 -26.72 15.44
N LEU A 519 -21.10 -27.54 16.04
CA LEU A 519 -21.92 -27.15 17.18
C LEU A 519 -21.07 -26.88 18.43
N ILE A 520 -20.10 -27.76 18.71
CA ILE A 520 -19.18 -27.58 19.83
C ILE A 520 -18.29 -26.37 19.59
N THR A 521 -17.73 -26.24 18.38
CA THR A 521 -16.86 -25.12 18.02
C THR A 521 -17.62 -23.78 18.11
N SER A 522 -18.84 -23.67 17.59
CA SER A 522 -19.62 -22.43 17.61
C SER A 522 -20.07 -22.02 19.01
N THR A 523 -20.47 -22.98 19.84
CA THR A 523 -20.82 -22.74 21.25
C THR A 523 -19.60 -22.27 22.03
N PHE A 524 -18.47 -22.97 21.88
CA PHE A 524 -17.22 -22.58 22.52
C PHE A 524 -16.73 -21.21 22.04
N PHE A 525 -16.89 -20.89 20.76
CA PHE A 525 -16.52 -19.60 20.21
C PHE A 525 -17.28 -18.45 20.89
N ALA A 526 -18.61 -18.58 21.03
CA ALA A 526 -19.44 -17.61 21.74
C ALA A 526 -19.00 -17.44 23.20
N MET A 527 -18.68 -18.54 23.89
CA MET A 527 -18.16 -18.51 25.26
C MET A 527 -16.80 -17.81 25.34
N ALA A 528 -15.91 -18.03 24.37
CA ALA A 528 -14.59 -17.41 24.32
C ALA A 528 -14.69 -15.90 24.07
N MET A 529 -15.54 -15.48 23.12
CA MET A 529 -15.81 -14.05 22.89
C MET A 529 -16.36 -13.37 24.13
N GLN A 530 -17.32 -13.99 24.83
CA GLN A 530 -17.86 -13.48 26.10
C GLN A 530 -16.81 -13.35 27.20
N ARG A 531 -15.74 -14.17 27.15
CA ARG A 531 -14.61 -14.11 28.09
C ARG A 531 -13.52 -13.13 27.68
N GLY A 532 -13.66 -12.46 26.54
CA GLY A 532 -12.75 -11.42 26.08
C GLY A 532 -11.81 -11.84 24.94
N LEU A 533 -12.12 -12.93 24.22
CA LEU A 533 -11.39 -13.30 23.01
C LEU A 533 -11.43 -12.15 21.99
N SER A 534 -10.26 -11.68 21.57
CA SER A 534 -10.14 -10.54 20.64
C SER A 534 -10.07 -10.94 19.17
N ALA A 535 -9.64 -12.16 18.87
CA ALA A 535 -9.70 -12.72 17.53
C ALA A 535 -9.85 -14.24 17.55
N GLY A 536 -10.59 -14.80 16.60
CA GLY A 536 -10.71 -16.25 16.42
C GLY A 536 -10.09 -16.68 15.10
N ILE A 537 -9.19 -17.66 15.13
CA ILE A 537 -8.77 -18.40 13.93
C ILE A 537 -9.87 -19.44 13.68
N VAL A 538 -10.66 -19.20 12.64
CA VAL A 538 -11.90 -19.91 12.33
C VAL A 538 -12.09 -20.11 10.84
N ASN A 539 -12.98 -21.01 10.46
CA ASN A 539 -13.48 -21.12 9.08
C ASN A 539 -14.65 -20.15 8.85
N PRO A 540 -14.46 -19.01 8.15
CA PRO A 540 -15.52 -18.04 7.91
C PRO A 540 -16.62 -18.55 6.96
N LEU A 541 -16.37 -19.65 6.23
CA LEU A 541 -17.38 -20.31 5.38
C LEU A 541 -18.34 -21.21 6.17
N SER A 542 -18.09 -21.44 7.47
CA SER A 542 -19.00 -22.24 8.30
C SER A 542 -20.21 -21.41 8.72
N GLY A 543 -21.38 -21.77 8.21
CA GLY A 543 -22.63 -21.08 8.54
C GLY A 543 -22.93 -21.08 10.04
N GLU A 544 -22.64 -22.17 10.75
CA GLU A 544 -22.86 -22.28 12.20
C GLU A 544 -21.94 -21.35 13.00
N LEU A 545 -20.67 -21.23 12.63
CA LEU A 545 -19.74 -20.29 13.27
C LEU A 545 -20.15 -18.84 13.03
N MET A 546 -20.52 -18.51 11.80
CA MET A 546 -20.94 -17.15 11.45
C MET A 546 -22.27 -16.76 12.09
N LYS A 547 -23.19 -17.71 12.28
CA LYS A 547 -24.42 -17.51 13.09
C LYS A 547 -24.07 -17.17 14.53
N ALA A 548 -23.20 -17.95 15.18
CA ALA A 548 -22.78 -17.68 16.55
C ALA A 548 -22.08 -16.32 16.69
N TYR A 549 -21.23 -15.96 15.72
CA TYR A 549 -20.55 -14.66 15.67
C TYR A 549 -21.52 -13.48 15.53
N ARG A 550 -22.41 -13.50 14.54
CA ARG A 550 -23.39 -12.42 14.33
C ARG A 550 -24.36 -12.29 15.50
N ALA A 551 -24.82 -13.41 16.05
CA ALA A 551 -25.65 -13.42 17.25
C ALA A 551 -24.92 -12.82 18.46
N TYR A 552 -23.65 -13.16 18.67
CA TYR A 552 -22.83 -12.56 19.71
C TYR A 552 -22.71 -11.04 19.53
N CYS A 553 -22.39 -10.56 18.32
CA CYS A 553 -22.28 -9.13 18.06
C CYS A 553 -23.59 -8.38 18.31
N ALA A 554 -24.73 -8.94 17.89
CA ALA A 554 -26.05 -8.37 18.16
C ALA A 554 -26.37 -8.33 19.66
N LEU A 555 -26.14 -9.43 20.38
CA LEU A 555 -26.43 -9.55 21.81
C LEU A 555 -25.55 -8.65 22.69
N THR A 556 -24.34 -8.31 22.23
CA THR A 556 -23.37 -7.48 22.97
C THR A 556 -23.36 -6.02 22.54
N GLY A 557 -24.23 -5.63 21.60
CA GLY A 557 -24.32 -4.25 21.10
C GLY A 557 -23.17 -3.84 20.16
N LEU A 558 -22.39 -4.81 19.67
CA LEU A 558 -21.32 -4.58 18.69
C LEU A 558 -21.86 -4.46 17.24
N ASP A 559 -23.10 -4.91 17.00
CA ASP A 559 -23.84 -4.68 15.76
C ASP A 559 -24.88 -3.56 15.99
N ASP A 560 -24.52 -2.33 15.63
CA ASP A 560 -25.37 -1.14 15.81
C ASP A 560 -26.73 -1.30 15.11
N GLY A 561 -27.79 -1.32 15.91
CA GLY A 561 -29.16 -1.55 15.42
C GLY A 561 -29.39 -2.93 14.81
N CYS A 562 -28.55 -3.92 15.11
CA CYS A 562 -28.60 -5.28 14.57
C CYS A 562 -28.58 -5.33 13.02
N LYS A 563 -27.95 -4.34 12.36
CA LYS A 563 -27.97 -4.20 10.90
C LYS A 563 -27.35 -5.41 10.21
N ALA A 564 -26.17 -5.83 10.63
CA ALA A 564 -25.46 -6.95 10.01
C ALA A 564 -26.15 -8.30 10.28
N TYR A 565 -26.86 -8.42 11.41
CA TYR A 565 -27.70 -9.57 11.72
C TYR A 565 -28.96 -9.60 10.84
N ILE A 566 -29.68 -8.48 10.74
CA ILE A 566 -30.89 -8.37 9.91
C ILE A 566 -30.55 -8.61 8.44
N GLU A 567 -29.50 -8.00 7.91
CA GLU A 567 -29.05 -8.21 6.53
C GLU A 567 -28.77 -9.69 6.22
N ALA A 568 -28.17 -10.41 7.17
CA ALA A 568 -27.85 -11.83 7.01
C ALA A 568 -29.09 -12.76 7.06
N TYR A 569 -30.16 -12.38 7.78
CA TYR A 569 -31.27 -13.29 8.12
C TYR A 569 -32.68 -12.81 7.75
N ALA A 570 -32.86 -11.59 7.26
CA ALA A 570 -34.18 -11.03 6.94
C ALA A 570 -34.97 -11.88 5.92
N ASN A 571 -34.26 -12.58 5.03
CA ASN A 571 -34.83 -13.41 3.97
C ASN A 571 -34.65 -14.93 4.21
N THR A 572 -34.13 -15.35 5.36
CA THR A 572 -34.10 -16.77 5.70
C THR A 572 -35.44 -17.16 6.30
N ALA A 573 -36.28 -17.84 5.52
CA ALA A 573 -37.46 -18.49 6.06
C ALA A 573 -37.02 -19.40 7.21
N ALA A 574 -37.69 -19.29 8.37
CA ALA A 574 -37.46 -20.18 9.49
C ALA A 574 -37.63 -21.63 9.01
N ALA A 575 -36.54 -22.37 8.90
CA ALA A 575 -36.61 -23.78 8.54
C ALA A 575 -37.44 -24.51 9.61
N PRO A 576 -38.43 -25.35 9.25
CA PRO A 576 -39.14 -26.15 10.23
C PRO A 576 -38.17 -27.16 10.85
N ASP A 577 -38.23 -27.31 12.17
CA ASP A 577 -37.62 -28.44 12.88
C ASP A 577 -38.15 -29.76 12.30
N VAL A 578 -37.28 -30.56 11.66
CA VAL A 578 -37.56 -31.95 11.29
C VAL A 578 -36.46 -32.86 11.88
N PRO A 579 -36.80 -34.00 12.51
CA PRO A 579 -35.83 -34.84 13.23
C PRO A 579 -34.88 -35.60 12.29
N ALA A 580 -33.72 -35.92 12.85
CA ALA A 580 -32.53 -36.52 12.22
C ALA A 580 -32.77 -37.68 11.23
N GLY A 581 -32.08 -37.58 10.09
CA GLY A 581 -31.77 -38.68 9.17
C GLY A 581 -30.65 -38.24 8.22
N GLY A 582 -29.51 -38.93 8.26
CA GLY A 582 -28.24 -38.45 7.75
C GLY A 582 -28.20 -38.02 6.27
N ALA A 583 -27.65 -36.84 6.04
CA ALA A 583 -26.84 -36.49 4.88
C ALA A 583 -26.05 -35.23 5.23
N ALA A 584 -24.76 -35.22 4.92
CA ALA A 584 -23.91 -34.04 5.05
C ALA A 584 -24.56 -32.88 4.28
N GLN A 585 -25.01 -31.87 5.02
CA GLN A 585 -25.56 -30.66 4.43
C GLN A 585 -24.40 -29.91 3.79
N ALA A 586 -24.43 -29.87 2.46
CA ALA A 586 -23.48 -29.13 1.64
C ALA A 586 -23.42 -27.68 2.13
N ALA A 587 -22.20 -27.20 2.35
CA ALA A 587 -21.92 -25.78 2.41
C ALA A 587 -22.62 -25.10 1.21
N ALA A 588 -23.18 -23.91 1.42
CA ALA A 588 -23.66 -23.08 0.33
C ALA A 588 -22.61 -23.11 -0.79
N PRO A 589 -22.99 -23.36 -2.06
CA PRO A 589 -22.00 -23.42 -3.12
C PRO A 589 -21.21 -22.12 -3.06
N ALA A 590 -19.89 -22.21 -2.92
CA ALA A 590 -19.04 -21.10 -3.29
C ALA A 590 -19.54 -20.67 -4.68
N SER A 591 -20.00 -19.43 -4.82
CA SER A 591 -20.59 -18.94 -6.06
C SER A 591 -19.70 -19.40 -7.22
N GLU A 592 -20.28 -20.13 -8.17
CA GLU A 592 -19.53 -20.79 -9.22
C GLU A 592 -18.60 -19.77 -9.90
N MET A 593 -17.32 -20.14 -10.07
CA MET A 593 -16.33 -19.20 -10.62
C MET A 593 -16.62 -18.99 -12.11
N THR A 594 -17.26 -17.87 -12.46
CA THR A 594 -17.55 -17.49 -13.84
C THR A 594 -16.36 -16.76 -14.48
N LEU A 595 -16.30 -16.73 -15.82
CA LEU A 595 -15.27 -15.97 -16.55
C LEU A 595 -15.25 -14.49 -16.13
N HIS A 596 -16.43 -13.89 -16.03
CA HIS A 596 -16.60 -12.52 -15.53
C HIS A 596 -15.94 -12.34 -14.15
N ARG A 597 -16.24 -13.24 -13.20
CA ARG A 597 -15.70 -13.18 -11.84
C ARG A 597 -14.19 -13.43 -11.80
N ALA A 598 -13.68 -14.35 -12.60
CA ALA A 598 -12.25 -14.60 -12.73
C ALA A 598 -11.51 -13.35 -13.20
N ILE A 599 -12.06 -12.63 -14.19
CA ILE A 599 -11.51 -11.36 -14.67
C ILE A 599 -11.58 -10.28 -13.59
N VAL A 600 -12.74 -10.06 -12.95
CA VAL A 600 -12.90 -9.04 -11.89
C VAL A 600 -11.92 -9.26 -10.73
N LYS A 601 -11.58 -10.53 -10.42
CA LYS A 601 -10.65 -10.89 -9.35
C LYS A 601 -9.20 -11.04 -9.81
N GLY A 602 -8.88 -10.82 -11.09
CA GLY A 602 -7.52 -10.94 -11.62
C GLY A 602 -6.96 -12.37 -11.64
N LEU A 603 -7.83 -13.38 -11.73
CA LEU A 603 -7.46 -14.81 -11.77
C LEU A 603 -7.15 -15.23 -13.21
N ARG A 604 -5.88 -15.07 -13.61
CA ARG A 604 -5.42 -15.19 -15.00
C ARG A 604 -5.61 -16.59 -15.60
N GLU A 605 -5.15 -17.64 -14.92
CA GLU A 605 -5.20 -19.01 -15.45
C GLU A 605 -6.65 -19.52 -15.55
N GLN A 606 -7.47 -19.19 -14.55
CA GLN A 606 -8.91 -19.44 -14.57
C GLN A 606 -9.61 -18.68 -15.70
N ALA A 607 -9.28 -17.40 -15.91
CA ALA A 607 -9.85 -16.64 -17.02
C ALA A 607 -9.53 -17.32 -18.37
N GLY A 608 -8.29 -17.77 -18.57
CA GLY A 608 -7.92 -18.55 -19.76
C GLY A 608 -8.71 -19.86 -19.89
N SER A 609 -8.74 -20.67 -18.84
CA SER A 609 -9.41 -21.98 -18.84
C SER A 609 -10.93 -21.88 -19.01
N LEU A 610 -11.58 -20.92 -18.36
CA LEU A 610 -13.01 -20.65 -18.49
C LEU A 610 -13.36 -20.11 -19.87
N THR A 611 -12.45 -19.35 -20.48
CA THR A 611 -12.61 -18.88 -21.87
C THR A 611 -12.54 -20.04 -22.86
N GLU A 612 -11.57 -20.95 -22.70
CA GLU A 612 -11.50 -22.17 -23.53
C GLU A 612 -12.75 -23.04 -23.40
N ALA A 613 -13.30 -23.15 -22.19
CA ALA A 613 -14.56 -23.85 -21.96
C ALA A 613 -15.73 -23.13 -22.66
N ALA A 614 -15.82 -21.81 -22.54
CA ALA A 614 -16.88 -21.01 -23.16
C ALA A 614 -16.83 -21.02 -24.70
N LEU A 615 -15.62 -21.02 -25.30
CA LEU A 615 -15.43 -21.06 -26.76
C LEU A 615 -15.98 -22.33 -27.42
N LYS A 616 -16.21 -23.40 -26.64
CA LYS A 616 -16.83 -24.64 -27.13
C LYS A 616 -18.33 -24.47 -27.42
N THR A 617 -19.00 -23.52 -26.76
CA THR A 617 -20.46 -23.36 -26.82
C THR A 617 -20.91 -21.98 -27.26
N THR A 618 -20.06 -20.96 -27.16
CA THR A 618 -20.42 -19.55 -27.35
C THR A 618 -19.50 -18.89 -28.38
N PRO A 619 -20.03 -18.10 -29.33
CA PRO A 619 -19.21 -17.36 -30.30
C PRO A 619 -18.22 -16.40 -29.63
N PRO A 620 -16.98 -16.27 -30.16
CA PRO A 620 -15.95 -15.34 -29.68
C PRO A 620 -16.44 -13.93 -29.32
N LEU A 621 -17.20 -13.29 -30.21
CA LEU A 621 -17.68 -11.92 -30.02
C LEU A 621 -18.70 -11.80 -28.88
N GLU A 622 -19.51 -12.84 -28.66
CA GLU A 622 -20.46 -12.88 -27.55
C GLU A 622 -19.74 -13.02 -26.21
N ILE A 623 -18.63 -13.76 -26.15
CA ILE A 623 -17.81 -13.86 -24.94
C ILE A 623 -17.16 -12.51 -24.63
N ILE A 624 -16.63 -11.81 -25.65
CA ILE A 624 -16.03 -10.48 -25.48
C ILE A 624 -17.09 -9.49 -24.94
N ASN A 625 -18.23 -9.38 -25.62
CA ASN A 625 -19.26 -8.39 -25.28
C ASN A 625 -20.07 -8.75 -24.03
N GLY A 626 -20.22 -10.05 -23.72
CA GLY A 626 -21.05 -10.54 -22.63
C GLY A 626 -20.30 -10.79 -21.32
N ALA A 627 -18.98 -11.02 -21.36
CA ALA A 627 -18.19 -11.33 -20.16
C ALA A 627 -16.97 -10.43 -19.96
N LEU A 628 -16.13 -10.22 -20.98
CA LEU A 628 -14.86 -9.48 -20.84
C LEU A 628 -15.09 -7.98 -20.65
N ILE A 629 -15.82 -7.33 -21.57
CA ILE A 629 -16.08 -5.89 -21.51
C ILE A 629 -16.85 -5.53 -20.22
N PRO A 630 -17.94 -6.23 -19.85
CA PRO A 630 -18.65 -5.92 -18.60
C PRO A 630 -17.78 -6.07 -17.35
N ALA A 631 -16.89 -7.07 -17.31
CA ALA A 631 -15.97 -7.26 -16.19
C ALA A 631 -14.96 -6.12 -16.07
N LEU A 632 -14.35 -5.71 -17.19
CA LEU A 632 -13.43 -4.57 -17.22
C LEU A 632 -14.13 -3.27 -16.85
N ASP A 633 -15.37 -3.07 -17.30
CA ASP A 633 -16.18 -1.90 -16.96
C ASP A 633 -16.54 -1.86 -15.47
N GLU A 634 -16.85 -3.00 -14.84
CA GLU A 634 -17.09 -3.09 -13.40
C GLU A 634 -15.84 -2.66 -12.62
N VAL A 635 -14.69 -3.23 -12.97
CA VAL A 635 -13.41 -2.92 -12.33
C VAL A 635 -13.01 -1.46 -12.55
N GLY A 636 -13.20 -0.94 -13.76
CA GLY A 636 -12.95 0.47 -14.10
C GLY A 636 -13.84 1.44 -13.33
N LYS A 637 -15.16 1.16 -13.23
CA LYS A 637 -16.07 1.92 -12.37
C LYS A 637 -15.70 1.81 -10.89
N GLY A 638 -15.21 0.65 -10.46
CA GLY A 638 -14.69 0.46 -9.11
C GLY A 638 -13.46 1.32 -8.82
N PHE A 639 -12.56 1.47 -9.81
CA PHE A 639 -11.36 2.30 -9.70
C PHE A 639 -11.71 3.79 -9.53
N GLU A 640 -12.66 4.29 -10.31
CA GLU A 640 -13.18 5.66 -10.17
C GLU A 640 -13.84 5.96 -8.82
N LYS A 641 -14.54 4.96 -8.28
CA LYS A 641 -15.20 5.05 -6.98
C LYS A 641 -14.23 4.84 -5.81
N GLY A 642 -12.97 4.49 -6.08
CA GLY A 642 -11.98 4.16 -5.06
C GLY A 642 -12.30 2.86 -4.30
N THR A 643 -13.12 1.97 -4.86
CA THR A 643 -13.43 0.64 -4.31
C THR A 643 -12.53 -0.46 -4.87
N VAL A 644 -11.86 -0.18 -6.00
CA VAL A 644 -10.81 -0.99 -6.62
C VAL A 644 -9.60 -0.09 -6.76
N PHE A 645 -8.39 -0.63 -6.57
CA PHE A 645 -7.15 0.14 -6.66
C PHE A 645 -6.26 -0.39 -7.77
N LEU A 646 -5.16 0.32 -8.01
CA LEU A 646 -4.27 0.09 -9.13
C LEU A 646 -3.83 -1.39 -9.28
N PRO A 647 -3.42 -2.11 -8.20
CA PRO A 647 -3.03 -3.52 -8.34
C PRO A 647 -4.15 -4.39 -8.90
N GLN A 648 -5.38 -4.26 -8.38
CA GLN A 648 -6.52 -5.06 -8.82
C GLN A 648 -6.94 -4.71 -10.25
N LEU A 649 -6.88 -3.43 -10.62
CA LEU A 649 -7.16 -2.97 -11.98
C LEU A 649 -6.20 -3.63 -12.99
N LEU A 650 -4.90 -3.59 -12.72
CA LEU A 650 -3.87 -4.18 -13.60
C LEU A 650 -4.01 -5.70 -13.71
N MET A 651 -4.28 -6.38 -12.59
CA MET A 651 -4.47 -7.83 -12.60
C MET A 651 -5.74 -8.27 -13.33
N SER A 652 -6.83 -7.51 -13.18
CA SER A 652 -8.05 -7.76 -13.97
C SER A 652 -7.77 -7.57 -15.46
N ALA A 653 -7.00 -6.55 -15.80
CA ALA A 653 -6.51 -6.29 -17.14
C ALA A 653 -5.71 -7.48 -17.71
N ASP A 654 -4.75 -8.01 -16.95
CA ASP A 654 -3.95 -9.18 -17.36
C ASP A 654 -4.79 -10.45 -17.51
N ALA A 655 -5.75 -10.67 -16.61
CA ALA A 655 -6.69 -11.79 -16.70
C ALA A 655 -7.60 -11.68 -17.94
N ALA A 656 -8.08 -10.46 -18.25
CA ALA A 656 -8.84 -10.18 -19.46
C ALA A 656 -8.00 -10.38 -20.72
N LYS A 657 -6.72 -9.98 -20.70
CA LYS A 657 -5.78 -10.17 -21.80
C LYS A 657 -5.54 -11.65 -22.09
N GLU A 658 -5.31 -12.47 -21.07
CA GLU A 658 -5.18 -13.92 -21.23
C GLU A 658 -6.44 -14.51 -21.88
N ALA A 659 -7.64 -14.13 -21.40
CA ALA A 659 -8.89 -14.54 -22.02
C ALA A 659 -8.97 -14.08 -23.49
N PHE A 660 -8.63 -12.83 -23.77
CA PHE A 660 -8.64 -12.27 -25.12
C PHE A 660 -7.65 -12.99 -26.06
N ASP A 661 -6.46 -13.34 -25.60
CA ASP A 661 -5.44 -14.06 -26.39
C ASP A 661 -5.92 -15.47 -26.78
N ARG A 662 -6.64 -16.16 -25.88
CA ARG A 662 -7.29 -17.46 -26.19
C ARG A 662 -8.36 -17.28 -27.26
N ILE A 663 -9.21 -16.27 -27.13
CA ILE A 663 -10.24 -15.93 -28.12
C ILE A 663 -9.62 -15.59 -29.48
N LYS A 664 -8.54 -14.81 -29.48
CA LYS A 664 -7.80 -14.42 -30.68
C LYS A 664 -7.20 -15.61 -31.41
N THR A 665 -6.66 -16.58 -30.66
CA THR A 665 -6.14 -17.83 -31.22
C THR A 665 -7.24 -18.61 -31.94
N GLU A 666 -8.45 -18.66 -31.36
CA GLU A 666 -9.61 -19.29 -31.98
C GLU A 666 -10.20 -18.50 -33.16
N LEU A 667 -10.18 -17.17 -33.13
CA LEU A 667 -10.60 -16.35 -34.27
C LEU A 667 -9.67 -16.54 -35.48
N LYS A 668 -8.36 -16.60 -35.23
CA LYS A 668 -7.35 -16.89 -36.25
C LYS A 668 -7.50 -18.30 -36.83
N SER A 669 -7.79 -19.31 -35.99
CA SER A 669 -8.05 -20.67 -36.46
C SER A 669 -9.28 -20.74 -37.38
N ARG A 670 -10.24 -19.83 -37.21
CA ARG A 670 -11.46 -19.69 -38.03
C ARG A 670 -11.32 -18.71 -39.21
N GLY A 671 -10.14 -18.14 -39.46
CA GLY A 671 -9.88 -17.26 -40.60
C GLY A 671 -10.54 -15.87 -40.53
N VAL A 672 -10.90 -15.40 -39.33
CA VAL A 672 -11.51 -14.08 -39.11
C VAL A 672 -10.40 -13.07 -38.79
N GLU A 673 -10.21 -12.05 -39.65
CA GLU A 673 -9.30 -10.93 -39.37
C GLU A 673 -9.95 -9.92 -38.40
N GLU A 674 -9.16 -9.46 -37.44
CA GLU A 674 -9.57 -8.53 -36.39
C GLU A 674 -9.63 -7.08 -36.92
N LYS A 675 -10.76 -6.39 -36.72
CA LYS A 675 -10.84 -4.92 -36.83
C LYS A 675 -10.50 -4.30 -35.47
N LYS A 676 -9.33 -3.66 -35.35
CA LYS A 676 -8.97 -2.87 -34.16
C LYS A 676 -9.84 -1.61 -34.05
N LYS A 677 -10.15 -1.15 -32.83
CA LYS A 677 -11.04 0.02 -32.59
C LYS A 677 -10.44 1.38 -33.00
N GLY A 678 -9.13 1.45 -33.27
CA GLY A 678 -8.42 2.68 -33.65
C GLY A 678 -6.98 2.70 -33.12
N ARG A 679 -6.14 3.60 -33.66
CA ARG A 679 -4.76 3.82 -33.20
C ARG A 679 -4.65 5.06 -32.31
N ILE A 680 -3.99 4.91 -31.19
CA ILE A 680 -3.75 5.95 -30.19
C ILE A 680 -2.25 6.06 -29.93
N LEU A 681 -1.71 7.26 -29.90
CA LEU A 681 -0.31 7.49 -29.55
C LEU A 681 -0.19 7.96 -28.11
N LEU A 682 0.73 7.39 -27.34
CA LEU A 682 1.02 7.80 -25.97
C LEU A 682 2.48 8.19 -25.80
N ALA A 683 2.75 9.25 -25.06
CA ALA A 683 4.10 9.70 -24.71
C ALA A 683 4.16 10.37 -23.34
N THR A 684 5.22 10.11 -22.58
CA THR A 684 5.58 10.98 -21.46
C THR A 684 6.46 12.08 -22.02
N VAL A 685 6.08 13.34 -21.75
CA VAL A 685 6.68 14.51 -22.39
C VAL A 685 8.17 14.62 -22.11
N LYS A 686 8.87 15.36 -22.98
CA LYS A 686 10.31 15.62 -22.86
C LYS A 686 10.68 15.99 -21.44
N GLY A 687 11.75 15.39 -20.95
CA GLY A 687 12.28 15.65 -19.64
C GLY A 687 11.63 14.90 -18.50
N ASP A 688 10.46 14.31 -18.73
CA ASP A 688 9.78 13.55 -17.71
C ASP A 688 10.00 12.05 -17.92
N ILE A 689 10.61 11.45 -16.92
CA ILE A 689 10.93 10.03 -16.91
C ILE A 689 9.91 9.20 -16.12
N HIS A 690 8.88 9.82 -15.56
CA HIS A 690 7.83 9.14 -14.81
C HIS A 690 6.75 8.70 -15.78
N ASP A 691 6.77 7.42 -16.13
CA ASP A 691 5.89 6.83 -17.15
C ASP A 691 4.81 5.92 -16.56
N ILE A 692 4.68 5.89 -15.23
CA ILE A 692 3.71 5.04 -14.53
C ILE A 692 2.29 5.32 -15.04
N GLY A 693 1.83 6.58 -14.99
CA GLY A 693 0.48 6.96 -15.45
C GLY A 693 0.23 6.59 -16.92
N LYS A 694 1.18 6.88 -17.80
CA LYS A 694 1.13 6.52 -19.23
C LYS A 694 1.02 5.01 -19.43
N ASN A 695 1.84 4.22 -18.72
CA ASN A 695 1.86 2.76 -18.85
C ASN A 695 0.54 2.14 -18.37
N ILE A 696 -0.08 2.70 -17.33
CA ILE A 696 -1.42 2.29 -16.90
C ILE A 696 -2.44 2.56 -18.00
N VAL A 697 -2.45 3.77 -18.57
CA VAL A 697 -3.35 4.14 -19.69
C VAL A 697 -3.13 3.24 -20.90
N LYS A 698 -1.87 2.94 -21.25
CA LYS A 698 -1.51 2.00 -22.32
C LYS A 698 -2.15 0.64 -22.10
N VAL A 699 -1.90 0.03 -20.94
CA VAL A 699 -2.40 -1.31 -20.61
C VAL A 699 -3.93 -1.34 -20.71
N LEU A 700 -4.62 -0.32 -20.16
CA LEU A 700 -6.07 -0.24 -20.25
C LEU A 700 -6.57 -0.07 -21.68
N LEU A 701 -6.00 0.85 -22.46
CA LEU A 701 -6.42 1.05 -23.86
C LEU A 701 -6.22 -0.21 -24.71
N GLU A 702 -5.09 -0.89 -24.56
CA GLU A 702 -4.82 -2.18 -25.23
C GLU A 702 -5.89 -3.22 -24.87
N ASN A 703 -6.26 -3.31 -23.59
CA ASN A 703 -7.28 -4.26 -23.13
C ASN A 703 -8.70 -3.93 -23.58
N TYR A 704 -8.99 -2.66 -23.89
CA TYR A 704 -10.26 -2.22 -24.48
C TYR A 704 -10.28 -2.35 -26.01
N GLY A 705 -9.23 -2.90 -26.63
CA GLY A 705 -9.15 -3.23 -28.05
C GLY A 705 -8.58 -2.12 -28.94
N PHE A 706 -7.92 -1.11 -28.35
CA PHE A 706 -7.21 -0.07 -29.09
C PHE A 706 -5.78 -0.50 -29.43
N GLU A 707 -5.26 -0.01 -30.55
CA GLU A 707 -3.84 -0.11 -30.87
C GLU A 707 -3.09 1.07 -30.27
N VAL A 708 -2.14 0.80 -29.37
CA VAL A 708 -1.36 1.84 -28.72
C VAL A 708 0.06 1.92 -29.30
N VAL A 709 0.41 3.09 -29.84
CA VAL A 709 1.77 3.45 -30.22
C VAL A 709 2.39 4.18 -29.03
N ASP A 710 3.21 3.48 -28.27
CA ASP A 710 3.88 4.02 -27.09
C ASP A 710 5.29 4.51 -27.44
N LEU A 711 5.49 5.83 -27.43
CA LEU A 711 6.81 6.43 -27.67
C LEU A 711 7.72 6.38 -26.43
N GLY A 712 7.22 5.89 -25.30
CA GLY A 712 7.96 5.83 -24.05
C GLY A 712 7.98 7.18 -23.34
N LYS A 713 9.13 7.50 -22.75
CA LYS A 713 9.32 8.63 -21.85
C LYS A 713 10.49 9.50 -22.26
N ASP A 714 10.53 10.72 -21.73
CA ASP A 714 11.46 11.75 -22.16
C ASP A 714 11.39 11.96 -23.68
N VAL A 715 10.16 12.06 -24.21
CA VAL A 715 9.92 12.10 -25.66
C VAL A 715 9.89 13.55 -26.15
N PRO A 716 10.77 13.94 -27.10
CA PRO A 716 10.79 15.29 -27.64
C PRO A 716 9.55 15.58 -28.51
N PRO A 717 9.04 16.83 -28.53
CA PRO A 717 7.86 17.22 -29.32
C PRO A 717 7.92 16.78 -30.78
N GLU A 718 9.09 16.87 -31.41
CA GLU A 718 9.29 16.54 -32.82
C GLU A 718 9.02 15.05 -33.09
N ALA A 719 9.43 14.17 -32.18
CA ALA A 719 9.18 12.74 -32.30
C ALA A 719 7.69 12.40 -32.13
N VAL A 720 6.99 13.10 -31.23
CA VAL A 720 5.54 12.94 -31.05
C VAL A 720 4.80 13.35 -32.32
N VAL A 721 5.15 14.51 -32.89
CA VAL A 721 4.56 15.01 -34.14
C VAL A 721 4.83 14.05 -35.29
N GLN A 722 6.08 13.64 -35.47
CA GLN A 722 6.48 12.72 -36.54
C GLN A 722 5.67 11.42 -36.47
N ALA A 723 5.61 10.78 -35.30
CA ALA A 723 4.87 9.54 -35.13
C ALA A 723 3.35 9.72 -35.28
N ALA A 724 2.80 10.87 -34.87
CA ALA A 724 1.37 11.18 -35.07
C ALA A 724 1.02 11.30 -36.56
N VAL A 725 1.86 12.00 -37.34
CA VAL A 725 1.68 12.17 -38.79
C VAL A 725 1.90 10.86 -39.54
N GLU A 726 3.02 10.17 -39.32
CA GLU A 726 3.36 8.91 -39.99
C GLU A 726 2.32 7.82 -39.70
N GLY A 727 1.82 7.77 -38.46
CA GLY A 727 0.80 6.83 -38.03
C GLY A 727 -0.63 7.22 -38.39
N ASN A 728 -0.87 8.41 -38.95
CA ASN A 728 -2.18 9.04 -39.11
C ASN A 728 -3.05 8.92 -37.84
N ILE A 729 -2.46 9.27 -36.69
CA ILE A 729 -3.03 9.04 -35.37
C ILE A 729 -4.15 10.04 -35.11
N ARG A 730 -5.34 9.58 -34.71
CA ARG A 730 -6.49 10.46 -34.42
C ARG A 730 -6.56 10.93 -32.97
N LEU A 731 -5.91 10.22 -32.06
CA LEU A 731 -5.87 10.55 -30.63
C LEU A 731 -4.44 10.43 -30.09
N VAL A 732 -3.93 11.51 -29.52
CA VAL A 732 -2.64 11.58 -28.84
C VAL A 732 -2.85 11.79 -27.35
N GLY A 733 -2.22 10.98 -26.50
CA GLY A 733 -2.20 11.11 -25.05
C GLY A 733 -0.82 11.54 -24.54
N LEU A 734 -0.77 12.61 -23.77
CA LEU A 734 0.47 13.13 -23.15
C LEU A 734 0.43 13.02 -21.63
N SER A 735 1.55 12.63 -21.03
CA SER A 735 1.69 12.49 -19.57
C SER A 735 2.87 13.29 -19.01
N ALA A 736 2.70 13.87 -17.82
CA ALA A 736 3.75 14.49 -17.01
C ALA A 736 3.49 14.28 -15.51
N LEU A 737 4.54 14.11 -14.71
CA LEU A 737 4.48 14.03 -13.24
C LEU A 737 5.18 15.21 -12.57
N MET A 738 6.27 15.73 -13.15
CA MET A 738 7.01 16.84 -12.54
C MET A 738 6.43 18.18 -13.00
N THR A 739 6.29 19.16 -12.09
CA THR A 739 5.93 20.52 -12.52
C THR A 739 6.95 21.14 -13.46
N THR A 740 8.20 20.67 -13.40
CA THR A 740 9.28 21.14 -14.28
C THR A 740 9.11 20.74 -15.73
N THR A 741 8.30 19.72 -16.03
CA THR A 741 8.17 19.14 -17.38
C THR A 741 6.85 19.49 -18.05
N VAL A 742 5.89 20.07 -17.31
CA VAL A 742 4.57 20.44 -17.83
C VAL A 742 4.65 21.45 -18.98
N VAL A 743 5.65 22.33 -18.98
CA VAL A 743 5.90 23.28 -20.08
C VAL A 743 6.13 22.57 -21.42
N HIS A 744 6.78 21.40 -21.42
CA HIS A 744 7.00 20.61 -22.64
C HIS A 744 5.73 19.95 -23.15
N MET A 745 4.72 19.78 -22.29
CA MET A 745 3.40 19.34 -22.72
C MET A 745 2.72 20.40 -23.60
N GLU A 746 2.76 21.67 -23.20
CA GLU A 746 2.23 22.78 -24.00
C GLU A 746 2.98 22.91 -25.33
N GLU A 747 4.32 22.83 -25.31
CA GLU A 747 5.15 22.83 -26.52
C GLU A 747 4.74 21.71 -27.49
N THR A 748 4.53 20.51 -26.97
CA THR A 748 4.10 19.34 -27.76
C THR A 748 2.70 19.53 -28.34
N ILE A 749 1.75 20.05 -27.56
CA ILE A 749 0.39 20.35 -28.04
C ILE A 749 0.44 21.37 -29.18
N ARG A 750 1.18 22.47 -29.00
CA ARG A 750 1.32 23.52 -30.01
C ARG A 750 1.94 22.98 -31.30
N ALA A 751 2.96 22.12 -31.20
CA ALA A 751 3.58 21.48 -32.34
C ALA A 751 2.63 20.50 -33.07
N LEU A 752 1.86 19.69 -32.34
CA LEU A 752 0.86 18.78 -32.90
C LEU A 752 -0.23 19.54 -33.68
N ARG A 753 -0.78 20.61 -33.10
CA ARG A 753 -1.82 21.43 -33.75
C ARG A 753 -1.36 22.06 -35.06
N ALA A 754 -0.08 22.40 -35.17
CA ALA A 754 0.49 22.98 -36.39
C ALA A 754 0.70 21.95 -37.52
N ALA A 755 0.80 20.66 -37.18
CA ALA A 755 1.27 19.63 -38.11
C ALA A 755 0.24 18.52 -38.42
N HIS A 756 -0.70 18.23 -37.52
CA HIS A 756 -1.59 17.07 -37.65
C HIS A 756 -2.97 17.31 -37.01
N ASP A 757 -4.05 16.95 -37.71
CA ASP A 757 -5.41 17.04 -37.17
C ASP A 757 -5.72 15.81 -36.31
N CYS A 758 -5.57 15.97 -35.00
CA CYS A 758 -5.83 14.93 -34.02
C CYS A 758 -6.45 15.51 -32.74
N LYS A 759 -7.13 14.66 -31.97
CA LYS A 759 -7.55 14.97 -30.60
C LYS A 759 -6.40 14.73 -29.64
N ILE A 760 -6.27 15.59 -28.63
CA ILE A 760 -5.20 15.54 -27.64
C ILE A 760 -5.79 15.44 -26.25
N MET A 761 -5.53 14.32 -25.58
CA MET A 761 -5.82 14.15 -24.16
C MET A 761 -4.55 14.27 -23.32
N VAL A 762 -4.67 14.82 -22.11
CA VAL A 762 -3.55 15.00 -21.18
C VAL A 762 -3.87 14.45 -19.80
N GLY A 763 -2.84 13.99 -19.07
CA GLY A 763 -2.96 13.52 -17.70
C GLY A 763 -1.64 13.66 -16.93
N GLY A 764 -1.69 13.53 -15.60
CA GLY A 764 -0.53 13.74 -14.74
C GLY A 764 -0.87 14.22 -13.35
N ALA A 765 -0.08 13.84 -12.35
CA ALA A 765 -0.34 14.19 -10.93
C ALA A 765 -0.34 15.70 -10.67
N VAL A 766 0.35 16.47 -11.51
CA VAL A 766 0.48 17.93 -11.44
C VAL A 766 -0.53 18.68 -12.30
N LEU A 767 -1.42 17.98 -13.01
CA LEU A 767 -2.42 18.59 -13.89
C LEU A 767 -3.80 18.68 -13.23
N ASN A 768 -4.59 19.62 -13.72
CA ASN A 768 -6.02 19.72 -13.46
C ASN A 768 -6.76 20.16 -14.74
N ALA A 769 -8.09 20.17 -14.71
CA ALA A 769 -8.92 20.47 -15.88
C ALA A 769 -8.69 21.90 -16.40
N GLU A 770 -8.52 22.88 -15.50
CA GLU A 770 -8.26 24.28 -15.85
C GLU A 770 -6.92 24.44 -16.54
N TYR A 771 -5.86 23.84 -15.98
CA TYR A 771 -4.52 23.85 -16.54
C TYR A 771 -4.49 23.20 -17.93
N ALA A 772 -5.08 22.01 -18.08
CA ALA A 772 -5.15 21.30 -19.34
C ALA A 772 -5.85 22.11 -20.45
N ALA A 773 -6.94 22.82 -20.11
CA ALA A 773 -7.61 23.72 -21.04
C ALA A 773 -6.72 24.90 -21.43
N SER A 774 -5.97 25.47 -20.48
CA SER A 774 -5.07 26.61 -20.74
C SER A 774 -3.94 26.30 -21.73
N ILE A 775 -3.46 25.05 -21.76
CA ILE A 775 -2.40 24.60 -22.68
C ILE A 775 -2.95 24.04 -24.01
N GLY A 776 -4.26 24.10 -24.24
CA GLY A 776 -4.90 23.74 -25.50
C GLY A 776 -5.19 22.25 -25.72
N ALA A 777 -5.24 21.44 -24.65
CA ALA A 777 -5.67 20.05 -24.72
C ALA A 777 -7.19 19.96 -25.00
N ASP A 778 -7.63 18.93 -25.73
CA ASP A 778 -9.07 18.67 -25.95
C ASP A 778 -9.74 18.03 -24.73
N PHE A 779 -8.96 17.31 -23.91
CA PHE A 779 -9.49 16.57 -22.76
C PHE A 779 -8.45 16.42 -21.65
N TYR A 780 -8.88 16.61 -20.42
CA TYR A 780 -8.11 16.24 -19.22
C TYR A 780 -8.63 14.93 -18.66
N SER A 781 -7.74 13.95 -18.57
CA SER A 781 -8.05 12.70 -17.90
C SER A 781 -7.57 12.75 -16.46
N LYS A 782 -8.52 12.82 -15.51
CA LYS A 782 -8.23 12.74 -14.08
C LYS A 782 -7.65 11.39 -13.66
N ASP A 783 -8.14 10.32 -14.29
CA ASP A 783 -7.76 8.93 -14.03
C ASP A 783 -7.58 8.16 -15.35
N ALA A 784 -7.06 6.94 -15.28
CA ALA A 784 -6.74 6.17 -16.48
C ALA A 784 -7.99 5.67 -17.24
N MET A 785 -9.10 5.40 -16.52
CA MET A 785 -10.36 4.99 -17.14
C MET A 785 -11.05 6.14 -17.90
N GLY A 786 -10.88 7.38 -17.44
CA GLY A 786 -11.28 8.57 -18.18
C GLY A 786 -10.65 8.64 -19.57
N SER A 787 -9.41 8.14 -19.72
CA SER A 787 -8.72 8.10 -21.01
C SER A 787 -9.36 7.08 -21.94
N VAL A 788 -9.78 5.93 -21.41
CA VAL A 788 -10.49 4.88 -22.17
C VAL A 788 -11.83 5.40 -22.67
N ARG A 789 -12.66 5.98 -21.79
CA ARG A 789 -13.95 6.56 -22.20
C ARG A 789 -13.81 7.66 -23.24
N TYR A 790 -12.81 8.51 -23.08
CA TYR A 790 -12.54 9.56 -24.05
C TYR A 790 -12.15 8.96 -25.40
N ALA A 791 -11.25 7.96 -25.41
CA ALA A 791 -10.90 7.22 -26.61
C ALA A 791 -12.14 6.59 -27.28
N GLU A 792 -12.98 5.89 -26.52
CA GLU A 792 -14.23 5.35 -27.05
C GLU A 792 -15.12 6.43 -27.67
N SER A 793 -15.25 7.61 -27.03
CA SER A 793 -16.04 8.71 -27.60
C SER A 793 -15.46 9.26 -28.92
N VAL A 794 -14.14 9.26 -29.08
CA VAL A 794 -13.45 9.71 -30.30
C VAL A 794 -13.65 8.72 -31.45
N PHE A 795 -13.67 7.42 -31.14
CA PHE A 795 -13.79 6.34 -32.14
C PHE A 795 -15.22 5.76 -32.29
N ALA A 796 -16.20 6.17 -31.46
CA ALA A 796 -17.58 5.67 -31.46
C ALA A 796 -18.37 5.91 -32.78
N LYS A 797 -17.84 6.71 -33.71
CA LYS A 797 -18.47 7.01 -35.00
C LYS A 797 -18.09 6.05 -36.14
N GLU A 798 -17.35 4.97 -35.85
CA GLU A 798 -16.83 4.04 -36.87
C GLU A 798 -17.32 2.58 -36.74
N VAL A 799 -18.33 2.29 -35.92
CA VAL A 799 -18.95 0.95 -35.87
C VAL A 799 -20.13 0.83 -36.83
#